data_AF-A0A2V3JAC9-F1
#
_entry.id   AF-A0A2V3JAC9-F1
#
_cell.length_a   1.000
_cell.length_b   1.000
_cell.length_c   1.000
_cell.angle_alpha   90.00
_cell.angle_beta   90.00
_cell.angle_gamma   90.00
#
_symmetry.space_group_name_H-M   'P 1'
#
loop_
_entity.id
_entity.type
_entity.pdbx_description
1 polymer ?
#
loop_
_entity_poly.entity_id
_entity_poly.type
_entity_poly.pdbx_seq_one_letter_code
_entity_poly.pdbx_strand_id
1 'polypeptide(L)'
;MTNLDKAKANPQKILTAYLNEIHEIYASGNFREETFYHLLKDLFEGCSSAFSAGEGAGVLVLPKKTEVGIPDFLVRRGSGGGGGEIVGHVEAKTPGTSLQAAENSEQIQRYRAALPNLILTNFLEFWLYRNGKFVASVEVCKFSDLELAGLREAVPAEERADLFYEFLSRFYSFSTPAVKTASELAALLAEKTRLSRAVLEEVLEKEAEPDFIPVASFYEAFRNSLIAGLTKAEFVDLYAQTITYGLFAAKMIAGAEEEVKEINRGNAWEFIPGSVALLRKMFYIFSGPNTPEALRWIVEDTINVLNKADVRAISEAEDTAGVADRDPIIHFYDTFLGEYNPAEKKRLGVFYTPPEVVAYIVGSVHGLLKSEFRKDQGLAEYGVKLLDPAAGTLTFVIRAIGRAFAELTENRLDGLVSANLRGHILSDFFAFELLIVPYVVGHLRAAMYLKDKWGLELEAGERVRFYLTNALEMQEPAQVPLLPELTAEGQAAKRVKEKEQILVVLGNPPYSGVSENKGDWITELIEDYKYVDGRHFGEKKHWLQDDYVKFIRFGQWKIDRAGEGILAFLTNHSYLDNPTFRGMRQSLMRSFDRIYVLNLHGNSLKKEQCPDGSKDENVFEIRQGVAISLFVKNRSLKKKKEQVARVFYADLWGRREEKYRWLWENELETTEWEELKPSSPFYFFVPRQEVGREEYERFWKVTDIFPVNCTGVVTARDRFVIDFERAALKRRIERFRDLSVSDESVRREFELKENYMWRVKKARSELSKVQNWEDYFTKILYRPFDIREIYFHDSVVWRTRRKVMRHMRQENLGLVTVRQVAEGIFNHAFVTNGIIESRITLSNKGIGYLFPLYLYPAKPRAKLSDEEASEPERVPNLSKEFLQAVKEALGTEPTAEEIFYYIYAVLYSPSYRRRYEEFLKVDFPRVPLPSASEEGKGKFKRLSELGKELVELHLLRHPSLSGAGAGGVGFPVSGSNKVERVRYDEKTERVYFNKQQYFDGVSKPVWEYQIGGYQVLAKYLKDRKGRELSWQEVEHFRRVVKAVERTRVVQGEVEEVKG
;
A
#
# COMPACT_ATOMS: atom_id res chain seq x y z
N MET A 1 -76.94 -13.85 -3.03
CA MET A 1 -76.63 -14.69 -1.85
C MET A 1 -76.66 -16.14 -2.28
N THR A 2 -75.50 -16.73 -2.57
CA THR A 2 -75.33 -18.13 -3.02
C THR A 2 -73.91 -18.57 -2.67
N ASN A 3 -73.76 -19.50 -1.72
CA ASN A 3 -72.69 -20.50 -1.48
C ASN A 3 -71.21 -20.29 -1.92
N LEU A 4 -70.75 -19.09 -2.27
CA LEU A 4 -69.36 -18.79 -2.60
C LEU A 4 -68.60 -18.06 -1.47
N ASP A 5 -69.23 -17.86 -0.30
CA ASP A 5 -68.62 -17.26 0.91
C ASP A 5 -68.14 -18.31 1.93
N LYS A 6 -68.07 -19.61 1.55
CA LYS A 6 -67.61 -20.71 2.41
C LYS A 6 -66.26 -21.30 1.97
N ALA A 7 -65.22 -20.47 1.86
CA ALA A 7 -63.83 -20.95 1.81
C ALA A 7 -62.78 -19.88 2.17
N LYS A 8 -63.07 -18.95 3.09
CA LYS A 8 -61.97 -18.34 3.85
C LYS A 8 -61.45 -19.44 4.77
N ALA A 9 -60.26 -19.96 4.47
CA ALA A 9 -59.59 -21.00 5.24
C ALA A 9 -59.71 -20.68 6.74
N ASN A 10 -60.31 -21.56 7.54
CA ASN A 10 -60.37 -21.37 8.99
C ASN A 10 -58.91 -21.46 9.52
N PRO A 11 -58.27 -20.33 9.90
CA PRO A 11 -56.87 -20.28 10.33
C PRO A 11 -56.56 -21.29 11.44
N GLN A 12 -57.52 -21.42 12.35
CA GLN A 12 -57.46 -22.30 13.49
C GLN A 12 -57.40 -23.77 13.05
N LYS A 13 -58.14 -24.16 12.01
CA LYS A 13 -58.17 -25.55 11.51
C LYS A 13 -56.84 -25.97 10.88
N ILE A 14 -56.23 -25.10 10.08
CA ILE A 14 -54.93 -25.39 9.43
C ILE A 14 -53.83 -25.47 10.50
N LEU A 15 -53.80 -24.53 11.43
CA LEU A 15 -52.78 -24.51 12.49
C LEU A 15 -52.95 -25.68 13.48
N THR A 16 -54.19 -26.11 13.77
CA THR A 16 -54.46 -27.31 14.60
C THR A 16 -53.92 -28.58 13.93
N ALA A 17 -54.15 -28.74 12.62
CA ALA A 17 -53.63 -29.89 11.88
C ALA A 17 -52.09 -29.92 11.91
N TYR A 18 -51.46 -28.77 11.62
CA TYR A 18 -50.01 -28.60 11.69
C TYR A 18 -49.42 -28.96 13.06
N LEU A 19 -50.02 -28.48 14.16
CA LEU A 19 -49.53 -28.77 15.52
C LEU A 19 -49.73 -30.23 15.91
N ASN A 20 -50.83 -30.86 15.50
CA ASN A 20 -51.06 -32.29 15.76
C ASN A 20 -50.01 -33.16 15.04
N GLU A 21 -49.71 -32.85 13.77
CA GLU A 21 -48.70 -33.59 13.00
C GLU A 21 -47.28 -33.37 13.56
N ILE A 22 -46.95 -32.16 14.05
CA ILE A 22 -45.70 -31.92 14.81
C ILE A 22 -45.64 -32.81 16.05
N HIS A 23 -46.73 -32.87 16.83
CA HIS A 23 -46.77 -33.67 18.05
C HIS A 23 -46.60 -35.16 17.74
N GLU A 24 -47.24 -35.69 16.68
CA GLU A 24 -47.08 -37.09 16.27
C GLU A 24 -45.63 -37.43 15.90
N ILE A 25 -44.97 -36.58 15.10
CA ILE A 25 -43.56 -36.76 14.74
C ILE A 25 -42.68 -36.67 15.99
N TYR A 26 -42.93 -35.69 16.87
CA TYR A 26 -42.15 -35.49 18.08
C TYR A 26 -42.30 -36.66 19.07
N ALA A 27 -43.54 -37.14 19.29
CA ALA A 27 -43.86 -38.26 20.17
C ALA A 27 -43.31 -39.60 19.69
N SER A 28 -43.03 -39.73 18.39
CA SER A 28 -42.38 -40.93 17.82
C SER A 28 -40.92 -41.12 18.31
N GLY A 29 -40.28 -40.06 18.81
CA GLY A 29 -38.95 -40.08 19.41
C GLY A 29 -37.77 -40.32 18.45
N ASN A 30 -38.01 -40.48 17.15
CA ASN A 30 -36.96 -40.70 16.15
C ASN A 30 -37.13 -39.75 14.95
N PHE A 31 -36.78 -38.49 15.16
CA PHE A 31 -36.86 -37.43 14.15
C PHE A 31 -35.53 -36.69 14.02
N ARG A 32 -35.34 -36.05 12.86
CA ARG A 32 -34.35 -34.99 12.66
C ARG A 32 -35.10 -33.71 12.25
N GLU A 33 -34.39 -32.60 12.17
CA GLU A 33 -34.99 -31.33 11.77
C GLU A 33 -35.73 -31.42 10.42
N GLU A 34 -35.15 -32.16 9.47
CA GLU A 34 -35.69 -32.34 8.12
C GLU A 34 -37.00 -33.13 8.11
N THR A 35 -37.26 -33.94 9.16
CA THR A 35 -38.51 -34.70 9.30
C THR A 35 -39.73 -33.78 9.36
N PHE A 36 -39.57 -32.54 9.85
CA PHE A 36 -40.64 -31.55 9.96
C PHE A 36 -40.78 -30.64 8.72
N TYR A 37 -39.90 -30.73 7.73
CA TYR A 37 -39.88 -29.75 6.62
C TYR A 37 -41.12 -29.77 5.75
N HIS A 38 -41.70 -30.96 5.51
CA HIS A 38 -42.94 -31.08 4.76
C HIS A 38 -44.11 -30.35 5.44
N LEU A 39 -44.17 -30.37 6.78
CA LEU A 39 -45.19 -29.66 7.55
C LEU A 39 -45.09 -28.14 7.37
N LEU A 40 -43.87 -27.60 7.39
CA LEU A 40 -43.65 -26.17 7.19
C LEU A 40 -43.98 -25.76 5.76
N LYS A 41 -43.59 -26.57 4.77
CA LYS A 41 -43.93 -26.37 3.37
C LYS A 41 -45.45 -26.30 3.19
N ASP A 42 -46.17 -27.31 3.68
CA ASP A 42 -47.62 -27.42 3.53
C ASP A 42 -48.36 -26.30 4.29
N LEU A 43 -47.84 -25.87 5.46
CA LEU A 43 -48.36 -24.73 6.21
C LEU A 43 -48.26 -23.42 5.40
N PHE A 44 -47.08 -23.11 4.87
CA PHE A 44 -46.87 -21.89 4.10
C PHE A 44 -47.65 -21.89 2.79
N GLU A 45 -47.67 -23.00 2.05
CA GLU A 45 -48.44 -23.15 0.81
C GLU A 45 -49.95 -23.10 1.08
N GLY A 46 -50.45 -23.79 2.11
CA GLY A 46 -51.85 -23.82 2.51
C GLY A 46 -52.38 -22.45 2.94
N CYS A 47 -51.57 -21.67 3.67
CA CYS A 47 -51.92 -20.31 4.07
C CYS A 47 -51.77 -19.28 2.94
N SER A 48 -50.99 -19.56 1.89
CA SER A 48 -50.68 -18.58 0.83
C SER A 48 -51.89 -18.05 0.05
N SER A 49 -52.91 -18.90 -0.10
CA SER A 49 -54.17 -18.59 -0.79
C SER A 49 -54.96 -17.44 -0.13
N ALA A 50 -54.71 -17.17 1.17
CA ALA A 50 -55.35 -16.09 1.91
C ALA A 50 -54.69 -14.72 1.68
N PHE A 51 -53.46 -14.68 1.16
CA PHE A 51 -52.62 -13.48 1.13
C PHE A 51 -52.17 -13.06 -0.27
N SER A 52 -52.24 -13.98 -1.22
CA SER A 52 -51.83 -13.75 -2.60
C SER A 52 -53.09 -13.58 -3.45
N ALA A 53 -53.16 -12.56 -4.30
CA ALA A 53 -54.35 -12.12 -5.04
C ALA A 53 -54.88 -13.13 -6.09
N GLY A 54 -55.14 -14.37 -5.69
CA GLY A 54 -55.57 -15.48 -6.55
C GLY A 54 -54.43 -16.40 -7.02
N GLU A 55 -53.17 -16.04 -6.84
CA GLU A 55 -52.00 -16.84 -7.23
C GLU A 55 -51.36 -17.49 -6.00
N GLY A 56 -51.40 -18.83 -5.85
CA GLY A 56 -50.79 -19.51 -4.71
C GLY A 56 -49.27 -19.26 -4.60
N ALA A 57 -48.69 -19.34 -3.40
CA ALA A 57 -47.24 -19.30 -3.21
C ALA A 57 -46.65 -20.72 -3.29
N GLY A 58 -45.49 -20.85 -3.92
CA GLY A 58 -44.72 -22.09 -3.92
C GLY A 58 -43.58 -22.04 -2.89
N VAL A 59 -43.39 -23.13 -2.15
CA VAL A 59 -42.31 -23.25 -1.16
C VAL A 59 -41.32 -24.31 -1.62
N LEU A 60 -40.08 -23.90 -1.88
CA LEU A 60 -38.99 -24.77 -2.27
C LEU A 60 -38.15 -25.12 -1.03
N VAL A 61 -38.08 -26.41 -0.70
CA VAL A 61 -37.12 -26.94 0.30
C VAL A 61 -35.75 -26.99 -0.36
N LEU A 62 -34.78 -26.29 0.22
CA LEU A 62 -33.43 -26.23 -0.31
C LEU A 62 -32.57 -27.39 0.24
N PRO A 63 -31.67 -27.96 -0.59
CA PRO A 63 -30.93 -29.16 -0.21
C PRO A 63 -29.89 -28.86 0.88
N LYS A 64 -29.93 -29.61 1.98
CA LYS A 64 -29.03 -29.48 3.13
C LYS A 64 -27.67 -30.15 2.90
N LYS A 65 -27.00 -29.83 1.79
CA LYS A 65 -25.74 -30.47 1.37
C LYS A 65 -24.49 -29.87 2.01
N THR A 66 -24.59 -28.73 2.71
CA THR A 66 -23.47 -28.06 3.39
C THR A 66 -23.89 -27.52 4.77
N GLU A 67 -22.96 -27.35 5.70
CA GLU A 67 -23.21 -26.88 7.09
C GLU A 67 -23.13 -25.34 7.22
N VAL A 68 -22.58 -24.57 6.27
CA VAL A 68 -22.45 -23.10 6.39
C VAL A 68 -23.61 -22.30 5.78
N GLY A 69 -24.67 -23.00 5.42
CA GLY A 69 -25.99 -22.40 5.40
C GLY A 69 -26.47 -22.00 4.00
N ILE A 70 -27.30 -22.88 3.48
CA ILE A 70 -28.38 -22.52 2.57
C ILE A 70 -29.62 -22.37 3.46
N PRO A 71 -30.40 -21.29 3.38
CA PRO A 71 -31.67 -21.21 4.11
C PRO A 71 -32.51 -22.44 3.79
N ASP A 72 -33.17 -23.04 4.77
CA ASP A 72 -33.87 -24.31 4.55
C ASP A 72 -35.01 -24.21 3.52
N PHE A 73 -35.63 -23.03 3.39
CA PHE A 73 -36.73 -22.81 2.46
C PHE A 73 -36.61 -21.47 1.71
N LEU A 74 -37.07 -21.49 0.47
CA LEU A 74 -37.32 -20.32 -0.37
C LEU A 74 -38.82 -20.22 -0.71
N VAL A 75 -39.45 -19.10 -0.41
CA VAL A 75 -40.87 -18.86 -0.68
C VAL A 75 -41.03 -17.90 -1.86
N ARG A 76 -41.88 -18.28 -2.83
CA ARG A 76 -42.15 -17.51 -4.05
C ARG A 76 -43.64 -17.28 -4.27
N ARG A 77 -43.99 -16.13 -4.85
CA ARG A 77 -45.36 -15.85 -5.31
C ARG A 77 -45.57 -16.48 -6.69
N GLY A 78 -46.65 -17.25 -6.88
CA GLY A 78 -46.97 -17.97 -8.12
C GLY A 78 -46.79 -19.49 -8.02
N SER A 79 -47.72 -20.25 -8.62
CA SER A 79 -47.76 -21.72 -8.58
C SER A 79 -46.94 -22.34 -9.73
N GLY A 80 -45.84 -23.03 -9.40
CA GLY A 80 -45.19 -24.00 -10.30
C GLY A 80 -44.11 -23.42 -11.22
N GLY A 81 -42.85 -23.77 -10.91
CA GLY A 81 -41.69 -23.61 -11.80
C GLY A 81 -40.96 -22.27 -11.69
N GLY A 82 -39.77 -22.28 -11.09
CA GLY A 82 -38.59 -21.45 -11.43
C GLY A 82 -38.63 -19.90 -11.44
N GLY A 83 -39.77 -19.22 -11.62
CA GLY A 83 -39.80 -17.83 -12.09
C GLY A 83 -40.71 -16.84 -11.33
N GLY A 84 -41.25 -17.19 -10.17
CA GLY A 84 -42.07 -16.29 -9.34
C GLY A 84 -41.25 -15.32 -8.46
N GLU A 85 -41.83 -14.17 -8.07
CA GLU A 85 -41.18 -13.18 -7.19
C GLU A 85 -40.79 -13.82 -5.84
N ILE A 86 -39.56 -13.62 -5.39
CA ILE A 86 -39.10 -14.07 -4.08
C ILE A 86 -39.80 -13.27 -2.99
N VAL A 87 -40.59 -13.96 -2.16
CA VAL A 87 -41.24 -13.40 -0.97
C VAL A 87 -40.23 -13.32 0.16
N GLY A 88 -39.46 -14.38 0.38
CA GLY A 88 -38.46 -14.43 1.43
C GLY A 88 -37.93 -15.83 1.66
N HIS A 89 -37.00 -15.95 2.61
CA HIS A 89 -36.39 -17.21 3.00
C HIS A 89 -36.87 -17.62 4.39
N VAL A 90 -36.85 -18.92 4.67
CA VAL A 90 -37.13 -19.46 6.00
C VAL A 90 -35.96 -20.35 6.41
N GLU A 91 -35.45 -20.12 7.61
CA GLU A 91 -34.50 -20.99 8.29
C GLU A 91 -35.21 -21.63 9.48
N ALA A 92 -35.17 -22.96 9.52
CA ALA A 92 -35.77 -23.75 10.58
C ALA A 92 -34.71 -24.23 11.57
N LYS A 93 -35.16 -24.50 12.80
CA LYS A 93 -34.44 -25.19 13.85
C LYS A 93 -35.33 -26.27 14.43
N THR A 94 -34.74 -27.30 15.01
CA THR A 94 -35.52 -28.40 15.62
C THR A 94 -36.48 -27.86 16.70
N PRO A 95 -37.72 -28.38 16.82
CA PRO A 95 -38.64 -28.00 17.89
C PRO A 95 -38.00 -28.07 19.28
N GLY A 96 -38.21 -27.03 20.10
CA GLY A 96 -37.60 -26.88 21.43
C GLY A 96 -36.25 -26.15 21.45
N THR A 97 -35.66 -25.86 20.28
CA THR A 97 -34.45 -25.04 20.18
C THR A 97 -34.76 -23.57 20.49
N SER A 98 -33.92 -22.91 21.30
CA SER A 98 -34.05 -21.47 21.59
C SER A 98 -33.69 -20.63 20.36
N LEU A 99 -34.67 -19.85 19.86
CA LEU A 99 -34.44 -18.93 18.74
C LEU A 99 -33.48 -17.80 19.10
N GLN A 100 -33.46 -17.37 20.37
CA GLN A 100 -32.54 -16.34 20.85
C GLN A 100 -31.07 -16.80 20.82
N ALA A 101 -30.81 -18.09 21.09
CA ALA A 101 -29.47 -18.66 20.93
C ALA A 101 -29.11 -18.79 19.44
N ALA A 102 -30.05 -19.27 18.61
CA ALA A 102 -29.85 -19.42 17.17
C ALA A 102 -29.59 -18.09 16.45
N GLU A 103 -30.29 -17.01 16.85
CA GLU A 103 -30.14 -15.65 16.29
C GLU A 103 -28.69 -15.15 16.35
N ASN A 104 -27.96 -15.53 17.40
CA ASN A 104 -26.59 -15.09 17.65
C ASN A 104 -25.53 -15.93 16.94
N SER A 105 -25.92 -16.98 16.22
CA SER A 105 -24.97 -17.78 15.41
C SER A 105 -24.46 -16.99 14.21
N GLU A 106 -23.22 -17.26 13.80
CA GLU A 106 -22.62 -16.60 12.62
C GLU A 106 -23.45 -16.81 11.35
N GLN A 107 -24.08 -17.99 11.19
CA GLN A 107 -24.95 -18.31 10.05
C GLN A 107 -26.14 -17.35 9.97
N ILE A 108 -26.90 -17.19 11.06
CA ILE A 108 -28.09 -16.32 11.07
C ILE A 108 -27.70 -14.85 10.93
N GLN A 109 -26.58 -14.41 11.52
CA GLN A 109 -26.09 -13.05 11.34
C GLN A 109 -25.78 -12.75 9.87
N ARG A 110 -25.16 -13.68 9.13
CA ARG A 110 -24.91 -13.54 7.68
C ARG A 110 -26.21 -13.46 6.89
N TYR A 111 -27.18 -14.34 7.18
CA TYR A 111 -28.48 -14.30 6.51
C TYR A 111 -29.24 -13.00 6.77
N ARG A 112 -29.24 -12.51 8.00
CA ARG A 112 -29.89 -11.24 8.34
C ARG A 112 -29.28 -10.06 7.59
N ALA A 113 -27.97 -10.08 7.33
CA ALA A 113 -27.29 -9.05 6.57
C ALA A 113 -27.61 -9.12 5.06
N ALA A 114 -27.67 -10.32 4.48
CA ALA A 114 -27.76 -10.51 3.04
C ALA A 114 -29.20 -10.71 2.48
N LEU A 115 -30.12 -11.22 3.32
CA LEU A 115 -31.48 -11.56 2.93
C LEU A 115 -32.46 -10.45 3.35
N PRO A 116 -33.25 -9.90 2.42
CA PRO A 116 -34.08 -8.74 2.71
C PRO A 116 -35.36 -9.09 3.50
N ASN A 117 -35.79 -10.36 3.47
CA ASN A 117 -36.95 -10.86 4.21
C ASN A 117 -36.70 -12.32 4.63
N LEU A 118 -36.53 -12.55 5.93
CA LEU A 118 -36.12 -13.84 6.51
C LEU A 118 -37.03 -14.20 7.69
N ILE A 119 -37.51 -15.44 7.72
CA ILE A 119 -38.12 -16.04 8.91
C ILE A 119 -37.12 -16.98 9.56
N LEU A 120 -36.95 -16.86 10.87
CA LEU A 120 -36.30 -17.86 11.72
C LEU A 120 -37.38 -18.56 12.54
N THR A 121 -37.44 -19.89 12.52
CA THR A 121 -38.46 -20.65 13.24
C THR A 121 -37.92 -21.92 13.89
N ASN A 122 -38.52 -22.34 15.00
CA ASN A 122 -38.33 -23.67 15.59
C ASN A 122 -39.61 -24.51 15.43
N PHE A 123 -40.40 -24.24 14.38
CA PHE A 123 -41.72 -24.79 14.08
C PHE A 123 -42.86 -24.37 15.02
N LEU A 124 -42.55 -23.85 16.22
CA LEU A 124 -43.54 -23.40 17.23
C LEU A 124 -43.51 -21.88 17.46
N GLU A 125 -42.36 -21.27 17.25
CA GLU A 125 -42.12 -19.84 17.32
C GLU A 125 -41.56 -19.38 15.97
N PHE A 126 -41.99 -18.20 15.50
CA PHE A 126 -41.61 -17.64 14.22
C PHE A 126 -41.18 -16.19 14.38
N TRP A 127 -39.97 -15.85 13.94
CA TRP A 127 -39.38 -14.51 14.03
C TRP A 127 -39.14 -13.97 12.63
N LEU A 128 -39.72 -12.81 12.30
CA LEU A 128 -39.59 -12.15 11.01
C LEU A 128 -38.54 -11.03 11.09
N TYR A 129 -37.57 -11.10 10.19
CA TYR A 129 -36.58 -10.06 9.96
C TYR A 129 -36.75 -9.44 8.57
N ARG A 130 -36.61 -8.11 8.48
CA ARG A 130 -36.52 -7.38 7.22
C ARG A 130 -35.29 -6.51 7.19
N ASN A 131 -34.46 -6.66 6.16
CA ASN A 131 -33.20 -5.93 6.00
C ASN A 131 -32.37 -5.94 7.31
N GLY A 132 -32.22 -7.12 7.92
CA GLY A 132 -31.50 -7.33 9.17
C GLY A 132 -32.20 -6.91 10.47
N LYS A 133 -33.32 -6.18 10.39
CA LYS A 133 -34.07 -5.69 11.55
C LYS A 133 -35.21 -6.63 11.92
N PHE A 134 -35.38 -6.88 13.20
CA PHE A 134 -36.52 -7.63 13.73
C PHE A 134 -37.82 -6.84 13.50
N VAL A 135 -38.86 -7.51 13.00
CA VAL A 135 -40.14 -6.89 12.62
C VAL A 135 -41.29 -7.39 13.50
N ALA A 136 -41.38 -8.70 13.68
CA ALA A 136 -42.46 -9.34 14.42
C ALA A 136 -42.04 -10.74 14.86
N SER A 137 -42.67 -11.26 15.91
CA SER A 137 -42.66 -12.67 16.24
C SER A 137 -44.05 -13.17 16.60
N VAL A 138 -44.26 -14.48 16.47
CA VAL A 138 -45.46 -15.16 16.93
C VAL A 138 -45.09 -16.53 17.48
N GLU A 139 -45.63 -16.85 18.66
CA GLU A 139 -45.56 -18.17 19.27
C GLU A 139 -46.92 -18.86 19.05
N VAL A 140 -46.96 -19.88 18.20
CA VAL A 140 -48.20 -20.61 17.91
C VAL A 140 -48.53 -21.63 19.01
N CYS A 141 -47.51 -22.20 19.65
CA CYS A 141 -47.64 -23.14 20.74
C CYS A 141 -46.39 -23.09 21.65
N LYS A 142 -46.54 -23.21 22.97
CA LYS A 142 -45.39 -23.36 23.86
C LYS A 142 -44.88 -24.78 23.77
N PHE A 143 -43.56 -24.95 23.83
CA PHE A 143 -42.96 -26.27 23.83
C PHE A 143 -43.45 -27.17 24.98
N SER A 144 -43.64 -26.59 26.18
CA SER A 144 -44.21 -27.31 27.33
C SER A 144 -45.62 -27.85 27.07
N ASP A 145 -46.43 -27.12 26.29
CA ASP A 145 -47.80 -27.50 25.97
C ASP A 145 -47.81 -28.63 24.92
N LEU A 146 -46.81 -28.64 24.02
CA LEU A 146 -46.56 -29.74 23.07
C LEU A 146 -46.12 -31.03 23.79
N GLU A 147 -45.32 -30.93 24.85
CA GLU A 147 -44.84 -32.08 25.66
C GLU A 147 -45.92 -32.66 26.59
N LEU A 148 -46.79 -31.80 27.16
CA LEU A 148 -47.81 -32.21 28.13
C LEU A 148 -49.10 -32.77 27.48
N ALA A 149 -49.31 -32.57 26.18
CA ALA A 149 -50.53 -32.95 25.46
C ALA A 149 -50.63 -34.45 25.15
N GLY A 150 -50.53 -35.32 26.17
CA GLY A 150 -51.21 -36.61 26.11
C GLY A 150 -52.72 -36.37 26.21
N LEU A 151 -53.47 -36.52 25.12
CA LEU A 151 -54.94 -36.47 25.03
C LEU A 151 -55.61 -35.09 25.27
N ARG A 152 -55.51 -34.20 24.28
CA ARG A 152 -56.60 -33.32 23.80
C ARG A 152 -56.09 -32.57 22.58
N GLU A 153 -56.92 -32.45 21.54
CA GLU A 153 -56.65 -31.65 20.34
C GLU A 153 -55.96 -30.34 20.76
N ALA A 154 -54.73 -30.11 20.29
CA ALA A 154 -54.00 -28.87 20.54
C ALA A 154 -54.64 -27.79 19.67
N VAL A 155 -55.87 -27.40 20.01
CA VAL A 155 -56.57 -26.30 19.34
C VAL A 155 -55.84 -25.03 19.77
N PRO A 156 -55.13 -24.34 18.86
CA PRO A 156 -54.60 -23.04 19.19
C PRO A 156 -55.78 -22.13 19.55
N ALA A 157 -55.63 -21.33 20.61
CA ALA A 157 -56.60 -20.29 20.90
C ALA A 157 -56.84 -19.47 19.63
N GLU A 158 -58.09 -19.13 19.32
CA GLU A 158 -58.48 -18.41 18.10
C GLU A 158 -57.61 -17.16 17.88
N GLU A 159 -57.31 -16.45 18.98
CA GLU A 159 -56.41 -15.30 19.03
C GLU A 159 -54.96 -15.59 18.53
N ARG A 160 -54.40 -16.78 18.82
CA ARG A 160 -53.06 -17.17 18.33
C ARG A 160 -53.06 -17.51 16.84
N ALA A 161 -54.14 -18.11 16.34
CA ALA A 161 -54.29 -18.40 14.92
C ALA A 161 -54.40 -17.10 14.10
N ASP A 162 -55.13 -16.11 14.62
CA ASP A 162 -55.23 -14.78 14.02
C ASP A 162 -53.88 -14.04 14.01
N LEU A 163 -53.15 -14.06 15.14
CA LEU A 163 -51.80 -13.48 15.22
C LEU A 163 -50.80 -14.12 14.25
N PHE A 164 -50.88 -15.44 14.06
CA PHE A 164 -50.04 -16.15 13.08
C PHE A 164 -50.38 -15.77 11.64
N TYR A 165 -51.67 -15.61 11.32
CA TYR A 165 -52.09 -15.14 10.01
C TYR A 165 -51.72 -13.68 9.76
N GLU A 166 -51.77 -12.81 10.78
CA GLU A 166 -51.26 -11.44 10.68
C GLU A 166 -49.75 -11.44 10.43
N PHE A 167 -49.00 -12.30 11.12
CA PHE A 167 -47.57 -12.50 10.91
C PHE A 167 -47.26 -12.94 9.48
N LEU A 168 -47.96 -13.96 8.95
CA LEU A 168 -47.77 -14.42 7.58
C LEU A 168 -48.21 -13.37 6.55
N SER A 169 -49.28 -12.61 6.81
CA SER A 169 -49.68 -11.47 5.97
C SER A 169 -48.55 -10.44 5.88
N ARG A 170 -47.88 -10.13 7.00
CA ARG A 170 -46.67 -9.31 6.98
C ARG A 170 -45.58 -9.97 6.15
N PHE A 171 -45.28 -11.26 6.30
CA PHE A 171 -44.27 -11.91 5.46
C PHE A 171 -44.59 -11.85 3.96
N TYR A 172 -45.80 -12.21 3.55
CA TYR A 172 -46.27 -12.25 2.15
C TYR A 172 -46.47 -10.87 1.51
N SER A 173 -46.66 -9.82 2.32
CA SER A 173 -46.71 -8.42 1.85
C SER A 173 -45.37 -7.89 1.35
N PHE A 174 -44.27 -8.59 1.61
CA PHE A 174 -42.95 -8.15 1.17
C PHE A 174 -42.83 -8.21 -0.36
N SER A 175 -42.21 -7.19 -0.92
CA SER A 175 -41.69 -7.17 -2.29
C SER A 175 -40.30 -6.57 -2.24
N THR A 176 -39.41 -7.06 -3.11
CA THR A 176 -38.05 -6.48 -3.20
C THR A 176 -38.19 -5.02 -3.68
N PRO A 177 -37.72 -4.01 -2.92
CA PRO A 177 -37.85 -2.61 -3.31
C PRO A 177 -37.08 -2.31 -4.60
N ALA A 178 -37.54 -1.33 -5.37
CA ALA A 178 -36.76 -0.80 -6.49
C ALA A 178 -35.51 -0.08 -5.95
N VAL A 179 -34.34 -0.41 -6.49
CA VAL A 179 -33.06 0.23 -6.12
C VAL A 179 -32.82 1.40 -7.05
N LYS A 180 -32.67 2.61 -6.49
CA LYS A 180 -32.64 3.85 -7.28
C LYS A 180 -31.27 4.52 -7.34
N THR A 181 -30.32 4.08 -6.52
CA THR A 181 -28.99 4.71 -6.45
C THR A 181 -27.86 3.69 -6.58
N ALA A 182 -26.72 4.13 -7.13
CA ALA A 182 -25.52 3.30 -7.28
C ALA A 182 -25.00 2.76 -5.94
N SER A 183 -25.02 3.59 -4.89
CA SER A 183 -24.55 3.23 -3.55
C SER A 183 -25.43 2.16 -2.88
N GLU A 184 -26.76 2.27 -2.97
CA GLU A 184 -27.66 1.25 -2.45
C GLU A 184 -27.48 -0.08 -3.18
N LEU A 185 -27.34 -0.04 -4.51
CA LEU A 185 -27.08 -1.25 -5.29
C LEU A 185 -25.73 -1.88 -4.93
N ALA A 186 -24.67 -1.07 -4.82
CA ALA A 186 -23.34 -1.53 -4.45
C ALA A 186 -23.33 -2.21 -3.07
N ALA A 187 -23.99 -1.63 -2.07
CA ALA A 187 -24.10 -2.21 -0.73
C ALA A 187 -24.85 -3.55 -0.74
N LEU A 188 -25.99 -3.64 -1.44
CA LEU A 188 -26.76 -4.88 -1.55
C LEU A 188 -25.97 -5.99 -2.25
N LEU A 189 -25.30 -5.66 -3.36
CA LEU A 189 -24.46 -6.61 -4.08
C LEU A 189 -23.23 -7.04 -3.26
N ALA A 190 -22.64 -6.13 -2.48
CA ALA A 190 -21.54 -6.45 -1.59
C ALA A 190 -21.92 -7.52 -0.56
N GLU A 191 -23.08 -7.39 0.10
CA GLU A 191 -23.55 -8.41 1.05
C GLU A 191 -23.76 -9.79 0.40
N LYS A 192 -24.39 -9.82 -0.78
CA LYS A 192 -24.58 -11.07 -1.54
C LYS A 192 -23.26 -11.70 -1.97
N THR A 193 -22.26 -10.87 -2.30
CA THR A 193 -20.93 -11.34 -2.65
C THR A 193 -20.20 -11.93 -1.44
N ARG A 194 -20.33 -11.33 -0.25
CA ARG A 194 -19.75 -11.89 0.99
C ARG A 194 -20.38 -13.23 1.35
N LEU A 195 -21.69 -13.34 1.14
CA LEU A 195 -22.41 -14.59 1.32
C LEU A 195 -21.95 -15.66 0.34
N SER A 196 -21.81 -15.31 -0.95
CA SER A 196 -21.29 -16.21 -1.99
C SER A 196 -19.90 -16.72 -1.66
N ARG A 197 -19.02 -15.83 -1.18
CA ARG A 197 -17.68 -16.15 -0.72
C ARG A 197 -17.70 -17.15 0.45
N ALA A 198 -18.50 -16.90 1.48
CA ALA A 198 -18.58 -17.81 2.62
C ALA A 198 -19.03 -19.23 2.22
N VAL A 199 -20.01 -19.34 1.32
CA VAL A 199 -20.47 -20.64 0.80
C VAL A 199 -19.39 -21.33 -0.04
N LEU A 200 -18.68 -20.58 -0.89
CA LEU A 200 -17.59 -21.11 -1.71
C LEU A 200 -16.39 -21.59 -0.86
N GLU A 201 -16.04 -20.88 0.21
CA GLU A 201 -14.97 -21.28 1.13
C GLU A 201 -15.29 -22.65 1.74
N GLU A 202 -16.52 -22.86 2.19
CA GLU A 202 -16.96 -24.14 2.74
C GLU A 202 -16.98 -25.26 1.70
N VAL A 203 -17.55 -24.99 0.51
CA VAL A 203 -17.58 -25.97 -0.59
C VAL A 203 -16.15 -26.44 -0.89
N LEU A 204 -15.18 -25.53 -0.97
CA LEU A 204 -13.78 -25.83 -1.25
C LEU A 204 -13.04 -26.52 -0.09
N GLU A 205 -13.52 -26.40 1.15
CA GLU A 205 -13.03 -27.13 2.31
C GLU A 205 -13.59 -28.56 2.38
N LYS A 206 -14.87 -28.75 2.02
CA LYS A 206 -15.57 -30.04 2.05
C LYS A 206 -15.34 -30.92 0.81
N GLU A 207 -14.95 -30.32 -0.32
CA GLU A 207 -14.56 -31.00 -1.58
C GLU A 207 -13.34 -31.94 -1.47
N ALA A 208 -12.83 -32.23 -0.27
CA ALA A 208 -11.84 -33.29 -0.05
C ALA A 208 -12.43 -34.72 -0.18
N GLU A 209 -13.74 -34.86 -0.39
CA GLU A 209 -14.43 -36.15 -0.60
C GLU A 209 -14.65 -36.49 -2.10
N PRO A 210 -14.66 -37.78 -2.49
CA PRO A 210 -14.55 -38.23 -3.90
C PRO A 210 -15.70 -37.84 -4.85
N ASP A 211 -16.84 -37.40 -4.33
CA ASP A 211 -18.09 -37.22 -5.10
C ASP A 211 -18.36 -35.75 -5.53
N PHE A 212 -17.49 -34.80 -5.17
CA PHE A 212 -17.64 -33.38 -5.51
C PHE A 212 -16.47 -32.87 -6.36
N ILE A 213 -16.64 -32.75 -7.68
CA ILE A 213 -15.63 -32.12 -8.55
C ILE A 213 -16.30 -31.12 -9.51
N PRO A 214 -16.44 -29.86 -9.08
CA PRO A 214 -16.14 -28.73 -9.98
C PRO A 214 -15.23 -27.62 -9.40
N VAL A 215 -15.37 -27.17 -8.13
CA VAL A 215 -14.74 -25.90 -7.67
C VAL A 215 -13.23 -26.02 -7.42
N ALA A 216 -12.79 -27.09 -6.76
CA ALA A 216 -11.37 -27.38 -6.51
C ALA A 216 -10.57 -27.58 -7.81
N SER A 217 -11.20 -28.13 -8.85
CA SER A 217 -10.58 -28.26 -10.17
C SER A 217 -10.38 -26.91 -10.85
N PHE A 218 -11.32 -25.97 -10.69
CA PHE A 218 -11.11 -24.59 -11.15
C PHE A 218 -10.01 -23.90 -10.36
N TYR A 219 -9.94 -24.09 -9.04
CA TYR A 219 -8.84 -23.55 -8.23
C TYR A 219 -7.47 -24.00 -8.76
N GLU A 220 -7.29 -25.31 -8.95
CA GLU A 220 -6.04 -25.85 -9.48
C GLU A 220 -5.75 -25.40 -10.92
N ALA A 221 -6.78 -25.29 -11.77
CA ALA A 221 -6.63 -24.76 -13.12
C ALA A 221 -6.07 -23.32 -13.13
N PHE A 222 -6.66 -22.44 -12.31
CA PHE A 222 -6.25 -21.04 -12.20
C PHE A 222 -4.85 -20.90 -11.60
N ARG A 223 -4.57 -21.67 -10.54
CA ARG A 223 -3.26 -21.67 -9.88
C ARG A 223 -2.14 -22.14 -10.80
N ASN A 224 -2.37 -23.19 -11.58
CA ASN A 224 -1.34 -23.78 -12.44
C ASN A 224 -1.17 -23.07 -13.79
N SER A 225 -2.17 -22.28 -14.23
CA SER A 225 -2.16 -21.67 -15.57
C SER A 225 -2.02 -20.14 -15.56
N LEU A 226 -2.41 -19.46 -14.47
CA LEU A 226 -2.45 -18.00 -14.42
C LEU A 226 -1.58 -17.40 -13.31
N ILE A 227 -1.78 -17.85 -12.07
CA ILE A 227 -1.22 -17.19 -10.88
C ILE A 227 -0.51 -18.23 -10.01
N ALA A 228 0.81 -18.34 -10.20
CA ALA A 228 1.66 -19.19 -9.39
C ALA A 228 1.62 -18.69 -7.92
N GLY A 229 1.01 -19.47 -7.04
CA GLY A 229 0.87 -19.12 -5.63
C GLY A 229 -0.52 -18.62 -5.20
N LEU A 230 -1.51 -18.62 -6.10
CA LEU A 230 -2.91 -18.32 -5.76
C LEU A 230 -3.38 -19.15 -4.56
N THR A 231 -3.81 -18.48 -3.50
CA THR A 231 -4.38 -19.16 -2.33
C THR A 231 -5.86 -19.51 -2.56
N LYS A 232 -6.36 -20.51 -1.82
CA LYS A 232 -7.79 -20.88 -1.85
C LYS A 232 -8.70 -19.68 -1.53
N ALA A 233 -8.34 -18.89 -0.52
CA ALA A 233 -9.11 -17.72 -0.11
C ALA A 233 -9.17 -16.65 -1.22
N GLU A 234 -8.05 -16.38 -1.89
CA GLU A 234 -8.01 -15.46 -3.02
C GLU A 234 -8.81 -15.96 -4.22
N PHE A 235 -8.78 -17.27 -4.48
CA PHE A 235 -9.59 -17.86 -5.55
C PHE A 235 -11.09 -17.76 -5.26
N VAL A 236 -11.52 -18.03 -4.03
CA VAL A 236 -12.93 -17.93 -3.66
C VAL A 236 -13.43 -16.48 -3.77
N ASP A 237 -12.63 -15.54 -3.29
CA ASP A 237 -12.96 -14.12 -3.38
C ASP A 237 -13.07 -13.68 -4.86
N LEU A 238 -12.12 -14.09 -5.69
CA LEU A 238 -12.13 -13.90 -7.14
C LEU A 238 -13.39 -14.48 -7.81
N TYR A 239 -13.78 -15.71 -7.44
CA TYR A 239 -14.97 -16.37 -7.96
C TYR A 239 -16.23 -15.59 -7.58
N ALA A 240 -16.39 -15.23 -6.30
CA ALA A 240 -17.56 -14.51 -5.80
C ALA A 240 -17.71 -13.14 -6.49
N GLN A 241 -16.63 -12.36 -6.60
CA GLN A 241 -16.65 -11.08 -7.31
C GLN A 241 -17.03 -11.24 -8.79
N THR A 242 -16.53 -12.30 -9.45
CA THR A 242 -16.82 -12.55 -10.87
C THR A 242 -18.31 -12.78 -11.11
N ILE A 243 -18.99 -13.53 -10.23
CA ILE A 243 -20.44 -13.75 -10.31
C ILE A 243 -21.17 -12.40 -10.28
N THR A 244 -20.94 -11.62 -9.24
CA THR A 244 -21.68 -10.38 -8.99
C THR A 244 -21.45 -9.37 -10.10
N TYR A 245 -20.21 -9.17 -10.52
CA TYR A 245 -19.89 -8.16 -11.52
C TYR A 245 -20.38 -8.50 -12.91
N GLY A 246 -20.28 -9.74 -13.37
CA GLY A 246 -20.81 -10.00 -14.70
C GLY A 246 -22.31 -10.19 -14.75
N LEU A 247 -22.98 -10.50 -13.63
CA LEU A 247 -24.45 -10.34 -13.58
C LEU A 247 -24.83 -8.86 -13.70
N PHE A 248 -24.12 -7.96 -13.00
CA PHE A 248 -24.32 -6.52 -13.15
C PHE A 248 -24.06 -6.06 -14.59
N ALA A 249 -22.95 -6.49 -15.20
CA ALA A 249 -22.65 -6.15 -16.60
C ALA A 249 -23.67 -6.72 -17.59
N ALA A 250 -24.11 -7.96 -17.40
CA ALA A 250 -25.17 -8.55 -18.21
C ALA A 250 -26.46 -7.71 -18.12
N LYS A 251 -26.81 -7.22 -16.92
CA LYS A 251 -27.97 -6.33 -16.73
C LYS A 251 -27.78 -4.98 -17.42
N MET A 252 -26.59 -4.37 -17.34
CA MET A 252 -26.27 -3.12 -18.04
C MET A 252 -26.49 -3.26 -19.55
N ILE A 253 -25.97 -4.34 -20.15
CA ILE A 253 -26.11 -4.62 -21.58
C ILE A 253 -27.57 -4.89 -21.95
N ALA A 254 -28.27 -5.71 -21.17
CA ALA A 254 -29.70 -6.01 -21.39
C ALA A 254 -30.60 -4.76 -21.26
N GLY A 255 -30.23 -3.81 -20.39
CA GLY A 255 -30.98 -2.57 -20.15
C GLY A 255 -30.74 -1.46 -21.19
N ALA A 256 -29.72 -1.59 -22.04
CA ALA A 256 -29.41 -0.67 -23.12
C ALA A 256 -30.32 -0.85 -24.37
N GLU A 257 -31.09 -1.94 -24.44
CA GLU A 257 -32.04 -2.20 -25.54
C GLU A 257 -33.36 -1.41 -25.36
N GLU A 258 -34.08 -1.16 -26.47
CA GLU A 258 -35.36 -0.42 -26.45
C GLU A 258 -36.44 -1.12 -25.62
N GLU A 259 -36.45 -2.46 -25.60
CA GLU A 259 -37.24 -3.28 -24.68
C GLU A 259 -36.34 -3.78 -23.54
N VAL A 260 -36.59 -3.32 -22.30
CA VAL A 260 -35.82 -3.76 -21.13
C VAL A 260 -36.03 -5.26 -20.92
N LYS A 261 -35.00 -6.07 -21.22
CA LYS A 261 -35.04 -7.50 -20.95
C LYS A 261 -34.66 -7.78 -19.49
N GLU A 262 -35.46 -8.63 -18.85
CA GLU A 262 -35.08 -9.24 -17.57
C GLU A 262 -33.98 -10.28 -17.80
N ILE A 263 -32.96 -10.26 -16.93
CA ILE A 263 -31.95 -11.32 -16.91
C ILE A 263 -32.40 -12.43 -15.97
N ASN A 264 -32.02 -13.67 -16.29
CA ASN A 264 -32.25 -14.86 -15.49
C ASN A 264 -31.07 -15.83 -15.65
N ARG A 265 -31.03 -16.88 -14.84
CA ARG A 265 -29.91 -17.85 -14.84
C ARG A 265 -29.75 -18.57 -16.20
N GLY A 266 -30.82 -18.64 -16.99
CA GLY A 266 -30.84 -19.25 -18.32
C GLY A 266 -30.31 -18.35 -19.44
N ASN A 267 -30.41 -17.01 -19.32
CA ASN A 267 -30.04 -16.07 -20.39
C ASN A 267 -28.92 -15.07 -20.03
N ALA A 268 -28.55 -14.89 -18.75
CA ALA A 268 -27.60 -13.85 -18.34
C ALA A 268 -26.23 -13.94 -19.06
N TRP A 269 -25.78 -15.17 -19.34
CA TRP A 269 -24.53 -15.44 -20.06
C TRP A 269 -24.59 -15.12 -21.56
N GLU A 270 -25.79 -14.92 -22.13
CA GLU A 270 -25.98 -14.55 -23.54
C GLU A 270 -25.71 -13.06 -23.77
N PHE A 271 -25.90 -12.22 -22.75
CA PHE A 271 -25.59 -10.79 -22.78
C PHE A 271 -24.09 -10.49 -22.65
N ILE A 272 -23.28 -11.49 -22.31
CA ILE A 272 -21.82 -11.35 -22.32
C ILE A 272 -21.32 -11.51 -23.76
N PRO A 273 -20.49 -10.58 -24.28
CA PRO A 273 -20.01 -10.62 -25.66
C PRO A 273 -19.47 -12.00 -26.07
N GLY A 274 -20.08 -12.59 -27.10
CA GLY A 274 -19.73 -13.93 -27.58
C GLY A 274 -18.31 -14.07 -28.13
N SER A 275 -17.66 -12.94 -28.42
CA SER A 275 -16.27 -12.86 -28.89
C SER A 275 -15.23 -13.29 -27.85
N VAL A 276 -15.57 -13.31 -26.56
CA VAL A 276 -14.66 -13.70 -25.48
C VAL A 276 -15.07 -15.06 -24.91
N ALA A 277 -14.66 -16.14 -25.59
CA ALA A 277 -15.05 -17.51 -25.27
C ALA A 277 -14.78 -17.91 -23.80
N LEU A 278 -13.58 -17.57 -23.27
CA LEU A 278 -13.23 -17.82 -21.88
C LEU A 278 -14.23 -17.14 -20.91
N LEU A 279 -14.53 -15.86 -21.17
CA LEU A 279 -15.44 -15.08 -20.34
C LEU A 279 -16.84 -15.68 -20.34
N ARG A 280 -17.39 -15.93 -21.53
CA ARG A 280 -18.72 -16.54 -21.69
C ARG A 280 -18.80 -17.92 -21.03
N LYS A 281 -17.74 -18.73 -21.17
CA LYS A 281 -17.64 -20.05 -20.53
C LYS A 281 -17.61 -19.94 -19.01
N MET A 282 -16.81 -19.02 -18.46
CA MET A 282 -16.75 -18.78 -17.03
C MET A 282 -18.09 -18.30 -16.47
N PHE A 283 -18.76 -17.36 -17.14
CA PHE A 283 -20.10 -16.92 -16.73
C PHE A 283 -21.14 -18.03 -16.79
N TYR A 284 -21.09 -18.86 -17.84
CA TYR A 284 -21.97 -20.03 -17.95
C TYR A 284 -21.78 -21.03 -16.80
N ILE A 285 -20.54 -21.23 -16.36
CA ILE A 285 -20.21 -22.13 -15.24
C ILE A 285 -20.53 -21.48 -13.89
N PHE A 286 -20.20 -20.20 -13.71
CA PHE A 286 -20.24 -19.54 -12.40
C PHE A 286 -21.64 -19.04 -12.06
N SER A 287 -22.35 -18.45 -13.03
CA SER A 287 -23.64 -17.79 -12.82
C SER A 287 -24.78 -18.39 -13.66
N GLY A 288 -24.49 -19.39 -14.49
CA GLY A 288 -25.43 -19.97 -15.46
C GLY A 288 -26.05 -21.33 -15.06
N PRO A 289 -26.41 -22.17 -16.05
CA PRO A 289 -27.02 -23.48 -15.80
C PRO A 289 -26.15 -24.43 -14.96
N ASN A 290 -24.81 -24.31 -15.08
CA ASN A 290 -23.83 -25.18 -14.44
C ASN A 290 -23.32 -24.67 -13.07
N THR A 291 -23.91 -23.58 -12.53
CA THR A 291 -23.58 -23.07 -11.20
C THR A 291 -23.69 -24.17 -10.13
N PRO A 292 -22.71 -24.27 -9.21
CA PRO A 292 -22.77 -25.18 -8.07
C PRO A 292 -24.11 -25.09 -7.35
N GLU A 293 -24.70 -26.23 -6.99
CA GLU A 293 -26.05 -26.29 -6.40
C GLU A 293 -26.20 -25.36 -5.18
N ALA A 294 -25.18 -25.30 -4.33
CA ALA A 294 -25.14 -24.45 -3.15
C ALA A 294 -25.19 -22.93 -3.44
N LEU A 295 -24.81 -22.51 -4.65
CA LEU A 295 -24.77 -21.10 -5.06
C LEU A 295 -25.99 -20.65 -5.87
N ARG A 296 -26.79 -21.57 -6.39
CA ARG A 296 -27.89 -21.25 -7.33
C ARG A 296 -28.85 -20.21 -6.77
N TRP A 297 -29.23 -20.35 -5.50
CA TRP A 297 -30.18 -19.45 -4.86
C TRP A 297 -29.60 -18.04 -4.66
N ILE A 298 -28.29 -17.91 -4.35
CA ILE A 298 -27.63 -16.61 -4.20
C ILE A 298 -27.53 -15.89 -5.54
N VAL A 299 -27.23 -16.64 -6.61
CA VAL A 299 -27.22 -16.12 -7.99
C VAL A 299 -28.62 -15.62 -8.39
N GLU A 300 -29.66 -16.40 -8.11
CA GLU A 300 -31.05 -16.02 -8.40
C GLU A 300 -31.49 -14.77 -7.61
N ASP A 301 -31.13 -14.68 -6.34
CA ASP A 301 -31.43 -13.52 -5.49
C ASP A 301 -30.65 -12.27 -5.93
N THR A 302 -29.42 -12.44 -6.41
CA THR A 302 -28.61 -11.38 -7.02
C THR A 302 -29.25 -10.85 -8.31
N ILE A 303 -29.72 -11.76 -9.17
CA ILE A 303 -30.46 -11.44 -10.40
C ILE A 303 -31.74 -10.66 -10.09
N ASN A 304 -32.50 -11.08 -9.07
CA ASN A 304 -33.73 -10.39 -8.67
C ASN A 304 -33.47 -8.94 -8.23
N VAL A 305 -32.41 -8.70 -7.44
CA VAL A 305 -32.00 -7.32 -7.08
C VAL A 305 -31.62 -6.51 -8.32
N LEU A 306 -30.86 -7.10 -9.26
CA LEU A 306 -30.46 -6.43 -10.49
C LEU A 306 -31.64 -6.10 -11.43
N ASN A 307 -32.63 -6.99 -11.54
CA ASN A 307 -33.82 -6.74 -12.36
C ASN A 307 -34.69 -5.61 -11.82
N LYS A 308 -34.66 -5.36 -10.51
CA LYS A 308 -35.38 -4.26 -9.84
C LYS A 308 -34.56 -2.99 -9.67
N ALA A 309 -33.30 -3.00 -10.08
CA ALA A 309 -32.47 -1.80 -10.10
C ALA A 309 -32.81 -0.96 -11.34
N ASP A 310 -32.96 0.35 -11.15
CA ASP A 310 -33.03 1.29 -12.27
C ASP A 310 -31.61 1.59 -12.77
N VAL A 311 -31.10 0.68 -13.60
CA VAL A 311 -29.73 0.72 -14.08
C VAL A 311 -29.45 1.93 -14.99
N ARG A 312 -30.48 2.47 -15.65
CA ARG A 312 -30.37 3.72 -16.44
C ARG A 312 -30.22 4.93 -15.53
N ALA A 313 -31.06 5.08 -14.51
CA ALA A 313 -30.93 6.16 -13.53
C ALA A 313 -29.59 6.12 -12.78
N ILE A 314 -29.08 4.91 -12.50
CA ILE A 314 -27.75 4.71 -11.90
C ILE A 314 -26.64 5.22 -12.82
N SER A 315 -26.76 5.03 -14.13
CA SER A 315 -25.78 5.48 -15.13
C SER A 315 -25.86 6.99 -15.38
N GLU A 316 -27.08 7.55 -15.47
CA GLU A 316 -27.32 8.97 -15.76
C GLU A 316 -27.03 9.91 -14.57
N ALA A 317 -27.26 9.45 -13.34
CA ALA A 317 -26.95 10.23 -12.14
C ALA A 317 -25.44 10.45 -11.94
N GLU A 318 -24.59 9.63 -12.55
CA GLU A 318 -23.13 9.72 -12.46
C GLU A 318 -22.53 10.67 -13.51
N ASP A 319 -23.22 10.87 -14.65
CA ASP A 319 -22.84 11.83 -15.71
C ASP A 319 -22.98 13.31 -15.28
N THR A 320 -23.83 13.61 -14.30
CA THR A 320 -24.13 15.00 -13.87
C THR A 320 -23.08 15.62 -12.93
N ALA A 321 -22.03 14.89 -12.54
CA ALA A 321 -20.97 15.37 -11.63
C ALA A 321 -19.89 16.26 -12.31
N GLY A 322 -20.08 16.68 -13.56
CA GLY A 322 -19.26 17.72 -14.21
C GLY A 322 -17.93 17.25 -14.81
N VAL A 323 -17.67 15.95 -14.87
CA VAL A 323 -16.52 15.37 -15.59
C VAL A 323 -17.08 14.59 -16.77
N ALA A 324 -17.20 15.24 -17.92
CA ALA A 324 -17.59 14.58 -19.17
C ALA A 324 -16.62 13.40 -19.40
N ASP A 325 -17.16 12.20 -19.68
CA ASP A 325 -16.42 10.96 -20.00
C ASP A 325 -16.06 10.01 -18.82
N ARG A 326 -16.73 10.10 -17.65
CA ARG A 326 -16.64 9.03 -16.63
C ARG A 326 -17.52 7.83 -17.01
N ASP A 327 -16.88 6.67 -17.14
CA ASP A 327 -17.54 5.38 -17.44
C ASP A 327 -18.33 4.86 -16.22
N PRO A 328 -19.67 4.73 -16.30
CA PRO A 328 -20.52 4.31 -15.17
C PRO A 328 -20.16 2.93 -14.62
N ILE A 329 -19.64 2.01 -15.46
CA ILE A 329 -19.26 0.66 -15.02
C ILE A 329 -18.06 0.75 -14.07
N ILE A 330 -17.13 1.65 -14.34
CA ILE A 330 -15.92 1.81 -13.50
C ILE A 330 -16.28 2.45 -12.17
N HIS A 331 -17.14 3.46 -12.19
CA HIS A 331 -17.53 4.14 -10.97
C HIS A 331 -18.35 3.20 -10.07
N PHE A 332 -19.27 2.43 -10.65
CA PHE A 332 -19.96 1.36 -9.94
C PHE A 332 -18.98 0.32 -9.40
N TYR A 333 -17.99 -0.10 -10.20
CA TYR A 333 -16.94 -1.03 -9.77
C TYR A 333 -16.19 -0.50 -8.54
N ASP A 334 -15.75 0.75 -8.58
CA ASP A 334 -15.01 1.37 -7.49
C ASP A 334 -15.86 1.52 -6.21
N THR A 335 -17.14 1.85 -6.37
CA THR A 335 -18.11 1.97 -5.28
C THR A 335 -18.38 0.61 -4.63
N PHE A 336 -18.68 -0.42 -5.44
CA PHE A 336 -18.87 -1.79 -4.95
C PHE A 336 -17.65 -2.31 -4.20
N LEU A 337 -16.43 -2.15 -4.74
CA LEU A 337 -15.24 -2.65 -4.05
C LEU A 337 -15.02 -1.95 -2.71
N GLY A 338 -15.37 -0.66 -2.64
CA GLY A 338 -15.34 0.12 -1.41
C GLY A 338 -16.25 -0.46 -0.33
N GLU A 339 -17.46 -0.87 -0.71
CA GLU A 339 -18.41 -1.54 0.19
C GLU A 339 -17.97 -2.98 0.50
N TYR A 340 -17.67 -3.79 -0.52
CA TYR A 340 -17.39 -5.22 -0.41
C TYR A 340 -16.13 -5.53 0.41
N ASN A 341 -14.98 -4.98 0.00
CA ASN A 341 -13.69 -5.26 0.62
C ASN A 341 -12.77 -4.02 0.63
N PRO A 342 -13.01 -3.06 1.55
CA PRO A 342 -12.23 -1.81 1.61
C PRO A 342 -10.74 -2.05 1.90
N ALA A 343 -10.40 -3.12 2.61
CA ALA A 343 -9.02 -3.50 2.90
C ALA A 343 -8.29 -3.96 1.63
N GLU A 344 -8.96 -4.75 0.80
CA GLU A 344 -8.44 -5.22 -0.47
C GLU A 344 -8.37 -4.11 -1.52
N LYS A 345 -9.36 -3.22 -1.60
CA LYS A 345 -9.30 -2.00 -2.42
C LYS A 345 -8.01 -1.21 -2.13
N LYS A 346 -7.69 -1.03 -0.84
CA LYS A 346 -6.46 -0.36 -0.40
C LYS A 346 -5.19 -1.17 -0.67
N ARG A 347 -5.24 -2.51 -0.56
CA ARG A 347 -4.11 -3.43 -0.77
C ARG A 347 -3.73 -3.53 -2.24
N LEU A 348 -4.71 -3.78 -3.11
CA LEU A 348 -4.52 -3.94 -4.54
C LEU A 348 -4.20 -2.61 -5.22
N GLY A 349 -4.53 -1.48 -4.59
CA GLY A 349 -4.21 -0.16 -5.12
C GLY A 349 -4.78 0.04 -6.52
N VAL A 350 -5.95 -0.55 -6.79
CA VAL A 350 -6.67 -0.44 -8.07
C VAL A 350 -7.25 0.97 -8.15
N PHE A 351 -6.38 1.94 -8.39
CA PHE A 351 -6.80 3.31 -8.68
C PHE A 351 -7.08 3.39 -10.17
N TYR A 352 -8.30 3.76 -10.53
CA TYR A 352 -8.59 4.11 -11.90
C TYR A 352 -7.62 5.22 -12.35
N THR A 353 -6.99 5.02 -13.51
CA THR A 353 -6.07 6.02 -14.04
C THR A 353 -6.89 7.20 -14.56
N PRO A 354 -6.68 8.43 -14.08
CA PRO A 354 -7.44 9.59 -14.52
C PRO A 354 -7.38 9.72 -16.05
N PRO A 355 -8.52 9.95 -16.72
CA PRO A 355 -8.58 9.98 -18.18
C PRO A 355 -7.67 11.06 -18.79
N GLU A 356 -7.40 12.14 -18.06
CA GLU A 356 -6.51 13.22 -18.46
C GLU A 356 -5.05 12.78 -18.54
N VAL A 357 -4.61 11.98 -17.56
CA VAL A 357 -3.26 11.40 -17.59
C VAL A 357 -3.11 10.42 -18.74
N VAL A 358 -4.14 9.59 -18.98
CA VAL A 358 -4.15 8.65 -20.10
C VAL A 358 -4.16 9.38 -21.45
N ALA A 359 -4.94 10.46 -21.57
CA ALA A 359 -5.02 11.27 -22.77
C ALA A 359 -3.65 11.89 -23.13
N TYR A 360 -2.95 12.49 -22.17
CA TYR A 360 -1.61 13.03 -22.38
C TYR A 360 -0.63 11.97 -22.90
N ILE A 361 -0.60 10.78 -22.27
CA ILE A 361 0.32 9.70 -22.66
C ILE A 361 0.01 9.19 -24.06
N VAL A 362 -1.27 8.89 -24.35
CA VAL A 362 -1.69 8.36 -25.65
C VAL A 362 -1.48 9.39 -26.76
N GLY A 363 -1.79 10.66 -26.51
CA GLY A 363 -1.53 11.77 -27.46
C GLY A 363 -0.04 11.90 -27.76
N SER A 364 0.80 11.94 -26.72
CA SER A 364 2.25 12.01 -26.86
C SER A 364 2.84 10.82 -27.63
N VAL A 365 2.37 9.60 -27.37
CA VAL A 365 2.79 8.40 -28.14
C VAL A 365 2.37 8.52 -29.60
N HIS A 366 1.14 8.98 -29.86
CA HIS A 366 0.62 9.20 -31.19
C HIS A 366 1.44 10.25 -31.97
N GLY A 367 1.77 11.38 -31.34
CA GLY A 367 2.65 12.43 -31.89
C GLY A 367 4.05 11.92 -32.20
N LEU A 368 4.66 11.16 -31.27
CA LEU A 368 5.96 10.53 -31.49
C LEU A 368 5.97 9.53 -32.65
N LEU A 369 4.92 8.73 -32.83
CA LEU A 369 4.82 7.80 -33.96
C LEU A 369 4.88 8.55 -35.30
N LYS A 370 4.22 9.71 -35.39
CA LYS A 370 4.23 10.58 -36.58
C LYS A 370 5.59 11.24 -36.77
N SER A 371 6.13 11.88 -35.74
CA SER A 371 7.33 12.72 -35.82
C SER A 371 8.64 11.93 -35.89
N GLU A 372 8.78 10.82 -35.15
CA GLU A 372 10.03 10.07 -35.01
C GLU A 372 10.04 8.76 -35.81
N PHE A 373 8.90 8.08 -35.93
CA PHE A 373 8.81 6.74 -36.54
C PHE A 373 8.24 6.74 -37.96
N ARG A 374 7.90 7.92 -38.51
CA ARG A 374 7.32 8.09 -39.86
C ARG A 374 6.07 7.23 -40.07
N LYS A 375 5.23 7.19 -39.05
CA LYS A 375 3.90 6.56 -39.09
C LYS A 375 2.91 7.70 -39.23
N ASP A 376 2.61 8.11 -40.46
CA ASP A 376 1.89 9.35 -40.74
C ASP A 376 0.47 9.35 -40.12
N GLN A 377 -0.16 8.17 -40.02
CA GLN A 377 -1.44 7.98 -39.32
C GLN A 377 -1.30 7.66 -37.82
N GLY A 378 -0.11 7.79 -37.25
CA GLY A 378 0.18 7.53 -35.84
C GLY A 378 -0.29 6.14 -35.39
N LEU A 379 -1.20 6.11 -34.42
CA LEU A 379 -1.80 4.88 -33.88
C LEU A 379 -2.76 4.16 -34.82
N ALA A 380 -3.25 4.81 -35.88
CA ALA A 380 -4.09 4.17 -36.89
C ALA A 380 -3.26 3.47 -37.99
N GLU A 381 -1.95 3.70 -38.02
CA GLU A 381 -1.06 3.17 -39.05
C GLU A 381 -0.90 1.65 -38.93
N TYR A 382 -1.16 0.93 -40.01
CA TYR A 382 -1.09 -0.54 -40.02
C TYR A 382 0.29 -1.05 -39.59
N GLY A 383 0.29 -2.09 -38.75
CA GLY A 383 1.50 -2.72 -38.22
C GLY A 383 2.10 -2.01 -36.99
N VAL A 384 1.50 -0.93 -36.48
CA VAL A 384 1.87 -0.35 -35.17
C VAL A 384 1.37 -1.26 -34.05
N LYS A 385 2.25 -2.13 -33.55
CA LYS A 385 1.93 -3.05 -32.45
C LYS A 385 2.07 -2.37 -31.10
N LEU A 386 1.00 -2.39 -30.31
CA LEU A 386 0.89 -1.75 -28.99
C LEU A 386 0.66 -2.81 -27.90
N LEU A 387 1.30 -2.65 -26.75
CA LEU A 387 1.09 -3.50 -25.57
C LEU A 387 0.86 -2.66 -24.31
N ASP A 388 -0.23 -2.93 -23.60
CA ASP A 388 -0.38 -2.57 -22.19
C ASP A 388 -0.11 -3.81 -21.30
N PRO A 389 1.01 -3.89 -20.57
CA PRO A 389 1.36 -5.07 -19.80
C PRO A 389 0.62 -5.18 -18.46
N ALA A 390 -0.13 -4.15 -18.03
CA ALA A 390 -0.89 -4.13 -16.79
C ALA A 390 -2.13 -3.26 -16.96
N ALA A 391 -3.06 -3.75 -17.79
CA ALA A 391 -4.08 -2.91 -18.39
C ALA A 391 -5.23 -2.54 -17.45
N GLY A 392 -5.37 -3.21 -16.30
CA GLY A 392 -6.49 -3.00 -15.38
C GLY A 392 -7.81 -3.17 -16.11
N THR A 393 -8.62 -2.12 -16.14
CA THR A 393 -9.90 -2.08 -16.85
C THR A 393 -9.77 -1.71 -18.34
N LEU A 394 -8.58 -1.83 -18.93
CA LEU A 394 -8.28 -1.61 -20.35
C LEU A 394 -8.31 -0.13 -20.81
N THR A 395 -8.19 0.82 -19.88
CA THR A 395 -8.36 2.26 -20.15
C THR A 395 -7.40 2.82 -21.21
N PHE A 396 -6.12 2.46 -21.15
CA PHE A 396 -5.13 2.97 -22.10
C PHE A 396 -5.38 2.47 -23.52
N VAL A 397 -5.69 1.18 -23.68
CA VAL A 397 -5.97 0.59 -25.00
C VAL A 397 -7.25 1.19 -25.58
N ILE A 398 -8.34 1.31 -24.80
CA ILE A 398 -9.57 1.96 -25.26
C ILE A 398 -9.30 3.40 -25.72
N ARG A 399 -8.52 4.17 -24.96
CA ARG A 399 -8.14 5.54 -25.36
C ARG A 399 -7.28 5.55 -26.63
N ALA A 400 -6.37 4.60 -26.80
CA ALA A 400 -5.56 4.45 -28.01
C ALA A 400 -6.41 4.13 -29.24
N ILE A 401 -7.43 3.26 -29.11
CA ILE A 401 -8.42 2.98 -30.16
C ILE A 401 -9.16 4.27 -30.53
N GLY A 402 -9.66 5.00 -29.53
CA GLY A 402 -10.35 6.28 -29.75
C GLY A 402 -9.47 7.30 -30.48
N ARG A 403 -8.19 7.43 -30.11
CA ARG A 403 -7.25 8.34 -30.79
C ARG A 403 -6.94 7.89 -32.22
N ALA A 404 -6.79 6.58 -32.47
CA ALA A 404 -6.58 6.05 -33.81
C ALA A 404 -7.78 6.37 -34.73
N PHE A 405 -9.01 6.16 -34.25
CA PHE A 405 -10.20 6.48 -35.04
C PHE A 405 -10.40 7.98 -35.22
N ALA A 406 -10.11 8.79 -34.18
CA ALA A 406 -10.11 10.24 -34.29
C ALA A 406 -9.13 10.74 -35.35
N GLU A 407 -7.92 10.17 -35.44
CA GLU A 407 -6.98 10.51 -36.52
C GLU A 407 -7.58 10.22 -37.91
N LEU A 408 -8.27 9.09 -38.08
CA LEU A 408 -8.91 8.77 -39.36
C LEU A 408 -10.02 9.78 -39.70
N THR A 409 -10.89 10.11 -38.75
CA THR A 409 -12.00 11.05 -38.99
C THR A 409 -11.52 12.50 -39.16
N GLU A 410 -10.52 12.95 -38.39
CA GLU A 410 -9.84 14.24 -38.54
C GLU A 410 -9.25 14.41 -39.95
N ASN A 411 -8.76 13.32 -40.55
CA ASN A 411 -8.24 13.29 -41.92
C ASN A 411 -9.30 12.95 -42.99
N ARG A 412 -10.61 12.93 -42.64
CA ARG A 412 -11.74 12.63 -43.53
C ARG A 412 -11.69 11.22 -44.14
N LEU A 413 -11.20 10.25 -43.36
CA LEU A 413 -11.09 8.83 -43.70
C LEU A 413 -12.08 7.96 -42.89
N ASP A 414 -13.24 8.51 -42.54
CA ASP A 414 -14.28 7.88 -41.72
C ASP A 414 -14.66 6.48 -42.23
N GLY A 415 -14.72 6.30 -43.56
CA GLY A 415 -15.03 5.02 -44.19
C GLY A 415 -13.99 3.91 -43.92
N LEU A 416 -12.79 4.25 -43.44
CA LEU A 416 -11.75 3.28 -43.09
C LEU A 416 -11.81 2.84 -41.63
N VAL A 417 -12.59 3.48 -40.75
CA VAL A 417 -12.62 3.16 -39.31
C VAL A 417 -12.97 1.69 -39.06
N SER A 418 -14.03 1.19 -39.70
CA SER A 418 -14.46 -0.21 -39.58
C SER A 418 -13.43 -1.21 -40.10
N ALA A 419 -12.75 -0.87 -41.20
CA ALA A 419 -11.69 -1.70 -41.78
C ALA A 419 -10.42 -1.67 -40.90
N ASN A 420 -10.06 -0.51 -40.35
CA ASN A 420 -8.92 -0.32 -39.45
C ASN A 420 -9.11 -1.08 -38.14
N LEU A 421 -10.33 -1.07 -37.57
CA LEU A 421 -10.66 -1.88 -36.40
C LEU A 421 -10.26 -3.35 -36.63
N ARG A 422 -10.76 -3.96 -37.71
CA ARG A 422 -10.60 -5.39 -37.97
C ARG A 422 -9.21 -5.75 -38.50
N GLY A 423 -8.66 -4.91 -39.38
CA GLY A 423 -7.39 -5.16 -40.04
C GLY A 423 -6.16 -4.86 -39.17
N HIS A 424 -6.28 -3.91 -38.24
CA HIS A 424 -5.16 -3.39 -37.46
C HIS A 424 -5.41 -3.42 -35.95
N ILE A 425 -6.44 -2.75 -35.44
CA ILE A 425 -6.61 -2.58 -33.99
C ILE A 425 -6.79 -3.94 -33.28
N LEU A 426 -7.73 -4.78 -33.74
CA LEU A 426 -7.97 -6.10 -33.15
C LEU A 426 -6.81 -7.09 -33.38
N SER A 427 -5.87 -6.77 -34.28
CA SER A 427 -4.74 -7.63 -34.63
C SER A 427 -3.42 -7.20 -33.98
N ASP A 428 -3.24 -5.91 -33.70
CA ASP A 428 -1.95 -5.33 -33.31
C ASP A 428 -1.98 -4.68 -31.91
N PHE A 429 -3.15 -4.48 -31.29
CA PHE A 429 -3.25 -3.90 -29.94
C PHE A 429 -3.47 -5.01 -28.91
N PHE A 430 -2.50 -5.14 -28.00
CA PHE A 430 -2.42 -6.18 -26.99
C PHE A 430 -2.54 -5.60 -25.59
N ALA A 431 -3.09 -6.38 -24.67
CA ALA A 431 -3.11 -6.04 -23.24
C ALA A 431 -2.97 -7.29 -22.38
N PHE A 432 -2.40 -7.14 -21.19
CA PHE A 432 -2.35 -8.17 -20.15
C PHE A 432 -2.98 -7.66 -18.87
N GLU A 433 -3.66 -8.56 -18.16
CA GLU A 433 -4.15 -8.32 -16.81
C GLU A 433 -4.04 -9.61 -15.98
N LEU A 434 -3.71 -9.47 -14.71
CA LEU A 434 -3.58 -10.59 -13.78
C LEU A 434 -4.93 -10.94 -13.13
N LEU A 435 -5.71 -9.91 -12.81
CA LEU A 435 -6.98 -10.02 -12.11
C LEU A 435 -8.13 -10.27 -13.07
N ILE A 436 -8.94 -11.28 -12.79
CA ILE A 436 -10.05 -11.62 -13.68
C ILE A 436 -11.09 -10.52 -13.78
N VAL A 437 -11.37 -9.79 -12.70
CA VAL A 437 -12.49 -8.86 -12.69
C VAL A 437 -12.19 -7.63 -13.56
N PRO A 438 -11.02 -6.97 -13.44
CA PRO A 438 -10.61 -5.96 -14.41
C PRO A 438 -10.51 -6.51 -15.84
N TYR A 439 -10.13 -7.78 -16.02
CA TYR A 439 -10.16 -8.46 -17.31
C TYR A 439 -11.57 -8.52 -17.93
N VAL A 440 -12.56 -8.95 -17.14
CA VAL A 440 -13.98 -8.98 -17.53
C VAL A 440 -14.45 -7.58 -17.91
N VAL A 441 -14.22 -6.61 -17.01
CA VAL A 441 -14.64 -5.21 -17.18
C VAL A 441 -14.03 -4.61 -18.44
N GLY A 442 -12.74 -4.83 -18.71
CA GLY A 442 -12.07 -4.26 -19.88
C GLY A 442 -12.66 -4.75 -21.21
N HIS A 443 -12.99 -6.03 -21.33
CA HIS A 443 -13.65 -6.56 -22.55
C HIS A 443 -15.04 -5.96 -22.77
N LEU A 444 -15.84 -5.87 -21.71
CA LEU A 444 -17.18 -5.28 -21.76
C LEU A 444 -17.12 -3.80 -22.13
N ARG A 445 -16.23 -3.05 -21.48
CA ARG A 445 -16.01 -1.63 -21.77
C ARG A 445 -15.56 -1.40 -23.20
N ALA A 446 -14.66 -2.22 -23.74
CA ALA A 446 -14.24 -2.09 -25.12
C ALA A 446 -15.41 -2.30 -26.09
N ALA A 447 -16.24 -3.32 -25.86
CA ALA A 447 -17.41 -3.58 -26.69
C ALA A 447 -18.42 -2.42 -26.64
N MET A 448 -18.74 -1.92 -25.44
CA MET A 448 -19.66 -0.79 -25.26
C MET A 448 -19.10 0.51 -25.85
N TYR A 449 -17.81 0.79 -25.64
CA TYR A 449 -17.16 1.97 -26.21
C TYR A 449 -17.22 1.98 -27.75
N LEU A 450 -16.95 0.83 -28.39
CA LEU A 450 -17.05 0.70 -29.84
C LEU A 450 -18.48 0.91 -30.33
N LYS A 451 -19.47 0.35 -29.63
CA LYS A 451 -20.89 0.49 -29.98
C LYS A 451 -21.40 1.92 -29.78
N ASP A 452 -21.22 2.47 -28.58
CA ASP A 452 -21.86 3.72 -28.16
C ASP A 452 -21.18 4.96 -28.76
N LYS A 453 -19.84 4.95 -28.88
CA LYS A 453 -19.09 6.10 -29.41
C LYS A 453 -18.85 6.03 -30.92
N TRP A 454 -18.81 4.83 -31.49
CA TRP A 454 -18.42 4.63 -32.90
C TRP A 454 -19.45 3.86 -33.74
N GLY A 455 -20.54 3.36 -33.15
CA GLY A 455 -21.55 2.57 -33.88
C GLY A 455 -21.05 1.23 -34.40
N LEU A 456 -19.99 0.67 -33.78
CA LEU A 456 -19.35 -0.57 -34.22
C LEU A 456 -19.62 -1.70 -33.24
N GLU A 457 -20.17 -2.81 -33.75
CA GLU A 457 -20.33 -4.04 -33.00
C GLU A 457 -19.29 -5.08 -33.43
N LEU A 458 -18.80 -5.85 -32.46
CA LEU A 458 -17.85 -6.94 -32.69
C LEU A 458 -18.59 -8.19 -33.19
N GLU A 459 -18.12 -8.76 -34.29
CA GLU A 459 -18.68 -9.99 -34.85
C GLU A 459 -18.19 -11.25 -34.11
N ALA A 460 -18.79 -12.39 -34.44
CA ALA A 460 -18.41 -13.67 -33.85
C ALA A 460 -16.92 -13.99 -34.15
N GLY A 461 -16.11 -14.06 -33.08
CA GLY A 461 -14.67 -14.30 -33.17
C GLY A 461 -13.80 -13.04 -33.14
N GLU A 462 -14.39 -11.85 -33.22
CA GLU A 462 -13.68 -10.57 -33.13
C GLU A 462 -13.53 -10.11 -31.69
N ARG A 463 -12.30 -10.04 -31.17
CA ARG A 463 -12.04 -9.55 -29.80
C ARG A 463 -10.82 -8.66 -29.75
N VAL A 464 -10.81 -7.75 -28.78
CA VAL A 464 -9.57 -7.08 -28.36
C VAL A 464 -8.63 -8.15 -27.80
N ARG A 465 -7.33 -8.05 -28.12
CA ARG A 465 -6.29 -8.99 -27.64
C ARG A 465 -5.85 -8.67 -26.23
N PHE A 466 -6.82 -8.65 -25.33
CA PHE A 466 -6.65 -8.48 -23.91
C PHE A 466 -6.63 -9.84 -23.24
N TYR A 467 -5.52 -10.23 -22.60
CA TYR A 467 -5.28 -11.57 -22.08
C TYR A 467 -5.12 -11.62 -20.56
N LEU A 468 -5.67 -12.67 -19.94
CA LEU A 468 -5.51 -12.97 -18.52
C LEU A 468 -4.15 -13.67 -18.28
N THR A 469 -3.16 -12.97 -17.71
CA THR A 469 -1.80 -13.49 -17.48
C THR A 469 -0.97 -12.58 -16.56
N ASN A 470 0.05 -13.13 -15.89
CA ASN A 470 1.11 -12.31 -15.29
C ASN A 470 2.16 -11.89 -16.33
N ALA A 471 2.25 -10.60 -16.66
CA ALA A 471 3.23 -10.08 -17.63
C ALA A 471 4.69 -10.33 -17.23
N LEU A 472 4.97 -10.45 -15.94
CA LEU A 472 6.31 -10.64 -15.39
C LEU A 472 6.72 -12.13 -15.24
N GLU A 473 5.92 -13.05 -15.79
CA GLU A 473 6.20 -14.49 -15.80
C GLU A 473 6.20 -15.08 -17.22
N MET A 474 7.10 -16.06 -17.41
CA MET A 474 7.34 -16.76 -18.68
C MET A 474 7.04 -18.27 -18.60
N GLN A 475 6.27 -18.70 -17.61
CA GLN A 475 5.91 -20.12 -17.44
C GLN A 475 5.06 -20.63 -18.61
N GLU A 476 5.21 -21.92 -18.94
CA GLU A 476 4.34 -22.57 -19.91
C GLU A 476 2.94 -22.80 -19.30
N PRO A 477 1.85 -22.37 -19.96
CA PRO A 477 0.50 -22.63 -19.49
C PRO A 477 0.24 -24.13 -19.38
N ALA A 478 -0.22 -24.58 -18.21
CA ALA A 478 -0.63 -25.96 -18.02
C ALA A 478 -1.84 -26.29 -18.90
N GLN A 479 -1.91 -27.54 -19.38
CA GLN A 479 -3.10 -28.05 -20.05
C GLN A 479 -4.22 -28.23 -19.02
N VAL A 480 -5.35 -27.57 -19.24
CA VAL A 480 -6.53 -27.66 -18.37
C VAL A 480 -7.68 -28.28 -19.17
N PRO A 481 -7.91 -29.60 -19.10
CA PRO A 481 -8.98 -30.27 -19.85
C PRO A 481 -10.38 -29.70 -19.59
N LEU A 482 -10.63 -29.22 -18.37
CA LEU A 482 -11.93 -28.66 -17.97
C LEU A 482 -12.19 -27.25 -18.54
N LEU A 483 -11.13 -26.51 -18.87
CA LEU A 483 -11.19 -25.12 -19.33
C LEU A 483 -10.10 -24.86 -20.39
N PRO A 484 -10.18 -25.52 -21.57
CA PRO A 484 -9.17 -25.40 -22.61
C PRO A 484 -9.01 -23.95 -23.12
N GLU A 485 -10.06 -23.14 -23.00
CA GLU A 485 -10.04 -21.72 -23.32
C GLU A 485 -9.01 -20.96 -22.45
N LEU A 486 -8.79 -21.39 -21.21
CA LEU A 486 -7.80 -20.78 -20.32
C LEU A 486 -6.38 -21.11 -20.74
N THR A 487 -6.13 -22.37 -21.14
CA THR A 487 -4.84 -22.77 -21.71
C THR A 487 -4.56 -22.00 -23.01
N ALA A 488 -5.56 -21.86 -23.88
CA ALA A 488 -5.45 -21.08 -25.11
C ALA A 488 -5.15 -19.59 -24.84
N GLU A 489 -5.81 -19.01 -23.83
CA GLU A 489 -5.57 -17.64 -23.37
C GLU A 489 -4.10 -17.45 -22.93
N GLY A 490 -3.60 -18.36 -22.09
CA GLY A 490 -2.20 -18.35 -21.63
C GLY A 490 -1.20 -18.53 -22.78
N GLN A 491 -1.49 -19.41 -23.75
CA GLN A 491 -0.62 -19.64 -24.91
C GLN A 491 -0.55 -18.41 -25.83
N ALA A 492 -1.70 -17.75 -26.05
CA ALA A 492 -1.76 -16.52 -26.82
C ALA A 492 -0.96 -15.40 -26.13
N ALA A 493 -1.13 -15.23 -24.81
CA ALA A 493 -0.35 -14.30 -24.03
C ALA A 493 1.17 -14.57 -24.11
N LYS A 494 1.59 -15.83 -23.97
CA LYS A 494 3.00 -16.24 -24.08
C LYS A 494 3.59 -15.90 -25.44
N ARG A 495 2.85 -16.16 -26.53
CA ARG A 495 3.26 -15.78 -27.89
C ARG A 495 3.54 -14.27 -27.99
N VAL A 496 2.68 -13.44 -27.41
CA VAL A 496 2.86 -11.98 -27.39
C VAL A 496 4.11 -11.59 -26.60
N LYS A 497 4.35 -12.21 -25.44
CA LYS A 497 5.55 -11.97 -24.63
C LYS A 497 6.84 -12.32 -25.38
N GLU A 498 6.88 -13.48 -26.04
CA GLU A 498 8.11 -14.05 -26.60
C GLU A 498 8.41 -13.66 -28.05
N LYS A 499 7.37 -13.64 -28.91
CA LYS A 499 7.53 -13.61 -30.37
C LYS A 499 7.13 -12.28 -31.01
N GLU A 500 6.07 -11.65 -30.51
CA GLU A 500 5.58 -10.40 -31.11
C GLU A 500 6.56 -9.25 -30.87
N GLN A 501 6.89 -8.56 -31.97
CA GLN A 501 7.70 -7.34 -31.97
C GLN A 501 6.79 -6.16 -31.66
N ILE A 502 6.88 -5.62 -30.46
CA ILE A 502 6.02 -4.54 -29.98
C ILE A 502 6.75 -3.22 -30.21
N LEU A 503 6.07 -2.27 -30.88
CA LEU A 503 6.61 -0.93 -31.13
C LEU A 503 6.29 0.03 -29.99
N VAL A 504 5.11 -0.11 -29.37
CA VAL A 504 4.65 0.76 -28.28
C VAL A 504 4.32 -0.08 -27.05
N VAL A 505 4.95 0.22 -25.93
CA VAL A 505 4.57 -0.30 -24.61
C VAL A 505 4.10 0.87 -23.76
N LEU A 506 2.87 0.84 -23.26
CA LEU A 506 2.34 1.93 -22.44
C LEU A 506 1.44 1.44 -21.31
N GLY A 507 1.09 2.29 -20.35
CA GLY A 507 0.19 1.93 -19.25
C GLY A 507 0.55 2.55 -17.90
N ASN A 508 -0.09 2.03 -16.86
CA ASN A 508 0.11 2.42 -15.46
C ASN A 508 0.41 1.16 -14.62
N PRO A 509 1.67 0.72 -14.52
CA PRO A 509 2.02 -0.48 -13.78
C PRO A 509 1.84 -0.32 -12.25
N PRO A 510 1.62 -1.42 -11.50
CA PRO A 510 1.38 -1.37 -10.05
C PRO A 510 2.59 -0.89 -9.23
N TYR A 511 2.32 -0.27 -8.07
CA TYR A 511 3.32 0.27 -7.14
C TYR A 511 3.41 -0.56 -5.85
N SER A 512 4.39 -1.46 -5.75
CA SER A 512 4.58 -2.31 -4.56
C SER A 512 6.06 -2.56 -4.27
N GLY A 513 6.59 -1.82 -3.30
CA GLY A 513 7.97 -2.01 -2.82
C GLY A 513 8.23 -3.34 -2.10
N VAL A 514 7.17 -4.05 -1.69
CA VAL A 514 7.22 -5.44 -1.21
C VAL A 514 6.51 -6.30 -2.23
N SER A 515 7.14 -6.42 -3.40
CA SER A 515 6.60 -7.13 -4.55
C SER A 515 6.37 -8.62 -4.26
N GLU A 516 5.24 -9.12 -4.72
CA GLU A 516 4.89 -10.55 -4.77
C GLU A 516 5.46 -11.23 -6.03
N ASN A 517 5.79 -10.45 -7.07
CA ASN A 517 6.39 -10.91 -8.33
C ASN A 517 7.86 -11.31 -8.16
N LYS A 518 8.12 -12.46 -7.53
CA LYS A 518 9.47 -12.95 -7.21
C LYS A 518 9.98 -14.03 -8.18
N GLY A 519 9.37 -14.16 -9.35
CA GLY A 519 9.80 -15.12 -10.37
C GLY A 519 11.26 -14.91 -10.78
N ASP A 520 11.97 -16.00 -11.06
CA ASP A 520 13.40 -15.97 -11.38
C ASP A 520 13.68 -15.11 -12.62
N TRP A 521 12.88 -15.25 -13.68
CA TRP A 521 13.05 -14.53 -14.94
C TRP A 521 13.15 -13.00 -14.77
N ILE A 522 12.18 -12.39 -14.08
CA ILE A 522 12.18 -10.93 -13.89
C ILE A 522 13.25 -10.50 -12.88
N THR A 523 13.55 -11.36 -11.90
CA THR A 523 14.57 -11.07 -10.88
C THR A 523 15.97 -11.05 -11.47
N GLU A 524 16.26 -11.97 -12.41
CA GLU A 524 17.50 -11.98 -13.20
C GLU A 524 17.63 -10.72 -14.06
N LEU A 525 16.56 -10.29 -14.74
CA LEU A 525 16.58 -9.04 -15.53
C LEU A 525 16.85 -7.79 -14.68
N ILE A 526 16.36 -7.75 -13.44
CA ILE A 526 16.60 -6.64 -12.50
C ILE A 526 18.06 -6.58 -12.05
N GLU A 527 18.83 -7.67 -12.15
CA GLU A 527 20.25 -7.70 -11.78
C GLU A 527 21.08 -6.67 -12.59
N ASP A 528 20.71 -6.43 -13.86
CA ASP A 528 21.35 -5.44 -14.72
C ASP A 528 21.32 -4.03 -14.11
N TYR A 529 20.28 -3.71 -13.32
CA TYR A 529 20.13 -2.40 -12.67
C TYR A 529 21.04 -2.22 -11.45
N LYS A 530 21.79 -3.26 -11.04
CA LYS A 530 22.72 -3.19 -9.91
C LYS A 530 24.14 -2.80 -10.30
N TYR A 531 24.37 -2.53 -11.58
CA TYR A 531 25.65 -2.08 -12.11
C TYR A 531 25.64 -0.59 -12.42
N VAL A 532 26.75 0.07 -12.12
CA VAL A 532 27.02 1.47 -12.48
C VAL A 532 28.44 1.52 -13.01
N ASP A 533 28.62 2.02 -14.23
CA ASP A 533 29.94 2.15 -14.87
C ASP A 533 30.72 0.83 -14.88
N GLY A 534 30.00 -0.27 -15.08
CA GLY A 534 30.55 -1.63 -15.10
C GLY A 534 30.86 -2.23 -13.72
N ARG A 535 30.55 -1.53 -12.62
CA ARG A 535 30.77 -2.01 -11.25
C ARG A 535 29.47 -2.30 -10.54
N HIS A 536 29.34 -3.49 -9.98
CA HIS A 536 28.21 -3.85 -9.14
C HIS A 536 28.26 -3.07 -7.81
N PHE A 537 27.16 -2.42 -7.41
CA PHE A 537 27.20 -1.53 -6.23
C PHE A 537 27.08 -2.23 -4.87
N GLY A 538 26.73 -3.51 -4.82
CA GLY A 538 26.80 -4.36 -3.61
C GLY A 538 25.85 -4.01 -2.44
N GLU A 539 24.97 -3.02 -2.60
CA GLU A 539 23.96 -2.65 -1.60
C GLU A 539 22.89 -3.73 -1.43
N LYS A 540 22.74 -4.24 -0.19
CA LYS A 540 21.78 -5.29 0.16
C LYS A 540 20.32 -4.83 0.23
N LYS A 541 20.09 -3.53 0.35
CA LYS A 541 18.75 -2.93 0.41
C LYS A 541 18.65 -1.86 -0.66
N HIS A 542 17.77 -2.08 -1.61
CA HIS A 542 17.45 -1.16 -2.69
C HIS A 542 15.97 -1.32 -3.06
N TRP A 543 15.39 -0.31 -3.69
CA TRP A 543 14.00 -0.31 -4.12
C TRP A 543 13.80 -0.83 -5.56
N LEU A 544 14.83 -1.41 -6.17
CA LEU A 544 14.75 -2.00 -7.52
C LEU A 544 13.78 -3.19 -7.65
N GLN A 545 13.29 -3.71 -6.53
CA GLN A 545 12.32 -4.81 -6.50
C GLN A 545 10.86 -4.34 -6.51
N ASP A 546 10.62 -3.03 -6.55
CA ASP A 546 9.28 -2.47 -6.71
C ASP A 546 8.68 -2.89 -8.06
N ASP A 547 7.38 -3.18 -8.10
CA ASP A 547 6.73 -3.73 -9.29
C ASP A 547 6.81 -2.79 -10.50
N TYR A 548 6.62 -1.47 -10.34
CA TYR A 548 6.75 -0.54 -11.47
C TYR A 548 8.14 -0.58 -12.12
N VAL A 549 9.19 -0.89 -11.34
CA VAL A 549 10.56 -1.03 -11.83
C VAL A 549 10.69 -2.28 -12.70
N LYS A 550 10.04 -3.37 -12.28
CA LYS A 550 9.98 -4.63 -13.04
C LYS A 550 9.22 -4.45 -14.35
N PHE A 551 8.12 -3.70 -14.33
CA PHE A 551 7.39 -3.35 -15.56
C PHE A 551 8.21 -2.45 -16.49
N ILE A 552 8.94 -1.46 -15.96
CA ILE A 552 9.89 -0.68 -16.78
C ILE A 552 10.97 -1.61 -17.38
N ARG A 553 11.53 -2.54 -16.59
CA ARG A 553 12.53 -3.49 -17.07
C ARG A 553 11.97 -4.44 -18.14
N PHE A 554 10.73 -4.90 -17.98
CA PHE A 554 9.99 -5.69 -18.97
C PHE A 554 9.80 -4.90 -20.27
N GLY A 555 9.32 -3.66 -20.17
CA GLY A 555 9.13 -2.78 -21.31
C GLY A 555 10.44 -2.49 -22.04
N GLN A 556 11.49 -2.15 -21.30
CA GLN A 556 12.85 -1.99 -21.83
C GLN A 556 13.31 -3.26 -22.58
N TRP A 557 13.14 -4.44 -21.98
CA TRP A 557 13.50 -5.72 -22.59
C TRP A 557 12.75 -5.98 -23.90
N LYS A 558 11.43 -5.67 -23.96
CA LYS A 558 10.64 -5.79 -25.20
C LYS A 558 11.15 -4.85 -26.28
N ILE A 559 11.37 -3.57 -25.97
CA ILE A 559 11.86 -2.58 -26.93
C ILE A 559 13.29 -2.88 -27.37
N ASP A 560 14.15 -3.37 -26.48
CA ASP A 560 15.52 -3.75 -26.85
C ASP A 560 15.55 -4.90 -27.85
N ARG A 561 14.66 -5.89 -27.71
CA ARG A 561 14.51 -7.00 -28.67
C ARG A 561 13.92 -6.55 -29.99
N ALA A 562 12.96 -5.63 -29.97
CA ALA A 562 12.41 -5.01 -31.18
C ALA A 562 13.46 -4.15 -31.92
N GLY A 563 14.40 -3.57 -31.18
CA GLY A 563 15.46 -2.71 -31.71
C GLY A 563 15.03 -1.24 -31.87
N GLU A 564 13.72 -0.97 -31.84
CA GLU A 564 13.12 0.36 -31.84
C GLU A 564 11.76 0.32 -31.14
N GLY A 565 11.28 1.49 -30.69
CA GLY A 565 9.96 1.65 -30.12
C GLY A 565 9.88 2.70 -29.01
N ILE A 566 8.71 2.79 -28.39
CA ILE A 566 8.35 3.75 -27.35
C ILE A 566 7.91 2.98 -26.11
N LEU A 567 8.47 3.32 -24.95
CA LEU A 567 7.97 2.91 -23.65
C LEU A 567 7.39 4.14 -22.94
N ALA A 568 6.09 4.15 -22.61
CA ALA A 568 5.42 5.30 -22.02
C ALA A 568 4.61 4.91 -20.79
N PHE A 569 5.11 5.22 -19.59
CA PHE A 569 4.45 4.84 -18.34
C PHE A 569 4.17 6.01 -17.41
N LEU A 570 3.09 5.88 -16.66
CA LEU A 570 2.87 6.59 -15.41
C LEU A 570 3.41 5.76 -14.25
N THR A 571 4.33 6.30 -13.46
CA THR A 571 4.98 5.55 -12.37
C THR A 571 5.23 6.40 -11.14
N ASN A 572 5.56 5.76 -10.02
CA ASN A 572 6.09 6.45 -8.84
C ASN A 572 7.39 7.19 -9.20
N HIS A 573 7.44 8.50 -8.93
CA HIS A 573 8.57 9.35 -9.32
C HIS A 573 9.87 9.15 -8.49
N SER A 574 9.87 8.24 -7.52
CA SER A 574 11.01 8.04 -6.61
C SER A 574 12.29 7.59 -7.33
N TYR A 575 12.20 6.94 -8.49
CA TYR A 575 13.37 6.54 -9.25
C TYR A 575 14.10 7.71 -9.92
N LEU A 576 13.50 8.90 -9.98
CA LEU A 576 14.13 10.06 -10.64
C LEU A 576 15.33 10.59 -9.85
N ASP A 577 15.20 10.66 -8.51
CA ASP A 577 16.18 11.30 -7.61
C ASP A 577 16.79 10.36 -6.57
N ASN A 578 16.28 9.13 -6.40
CA ASN A 578 16.79 8.23 -5.37
C ASN A 578 18.14 7.59 -5.78
N PRO A 579 19.19 7.68 -4.95
CA PRO A 579 20.51 7.12 -5.26
C PRO A 579 20.55 5.61 -5.53
N THR A 580 19.59 4.82 -5.04
CA THR A 580 19.58 3.35 -5.28
C THR A 580 19.17 2.95 -6.70
N PHE A 581 18.63 3.89 -7.49
CA PHE A 581 18.16 3.64 -8.87
C PHE A 581 19.16 4.05 -9.95
N ARG A 582 20.38 4.43 -9.54
CA ARG A 582 21.42 4.93 -10.45
C ARG A 582 21.80 3.95 -11.58
N GLY A 583 21.84 2.65 -11.30
CA GLY A 583 22.09 1.64 -12.33
C GLY A 583 20.93 1.47 -13.30
N MET A 584 19.69 1.56 -12.81
CA MET A 584 18.49 1.61 -13.65
C MET A 584 18.53 2.82 -14.60
N ARG A 585 18.77 4.03 -14.09
CA ARG A 585 18.83 5.25 -14.93
C ARG A 585 19.93 5.15 -15.99
N GLN A 586 21.11 4.64 -15.62
CA GLN A 586 22.18 4.38 -16.59
C GLN A 586 21.77 3.34 -17.65
N SER A 587 21.13 2.24 -17.25
CA SER A 587 20.66 1.21 -18.17
C SER A 587 19.64 1.75 -19.19
N LEU A 588 18.69 2.56 -18.72
CA LEU A 588 17.70 3.23 -19.58
C LEU A 588 18.37 4.20 -20.56
N MET A 589 19.31 5.03 -20.09
CA MET A 589 20.07 5.95 -20.95
C MET A 589 20.91 5.23 -22.02
N ARG A 590 21.35 3.98 -21.76
CA ARG A 590 22.07 3.18 -22.76
C ARG A 590 21.12 2.60 -23.81
N SER A 591 19.90 2.23 -23.39
CA SER A 591 18.95 1.49 -24.22
C SER A 591 18.13 2.40 -25.14
N PHE A 592 17.74 3.58 -24.66
CA PHE A 592 16.91 4.54 -25.37
C PHE A 592 17.73 5.73 -25.90
N ASP A 593 17.22 6.43 -26.90
CA ASP A 593 17.87 7.58 -27.54
C ASP A 593 17.41 8.92 -26.95
N ARG A 594 16.12 8.98 -26.57
CA ARG A 594 15.54 10.12 -25.86
C ARG A 594 14.69 9.63 -24.70
N ILE A 595 14.73 10.37 -23.60
CA ILE A 595 13.94 10.11 -22.41
C ILE A 595 13.26 11.42 -22.03
N TYR A 596 11.95 11.42 -21.90
CA TYR A 596 11.14 12.55 -21.46
C TYR A 596 10.52 12.22 -20.12
N VAL A 597 10.64 13.10 -19.13
CA VAL A 597 10.14 12.90 -17.77
C VAL A 597 9.30 14.12 -17.36
N LEU A 598 7.98 13.97 -17.35
CA LEU A 598 7.07 14.96 -16.78
C LEU A 598 6.76 14.56 -15.34
N ASN A 599 7.33 15.29 -14.38
CA ASN A 599 7.12 15.04 -12.96
C ASN A 599 5.80 15.69 -12.51
N LEU A 600 4.82 14.87 -12.12
CA LEU A 600 3.51 15.34 -11.66
C LEU A 600 3.48 15.62 -10.15
N HIS A 601 4.59 15.40 -9.44
CA HIS A 601 4.73 15.62 -8.00
C HIS A 601 3.62 14.94 -7.16
N GLY A 602 3.08 15.63 -6.16
CA GLY A 602 2.05 15.14 -5.26
C GLY A 602 2.59 14.30 -4.09
N ASN A 603 3.89 14.39 -3.77
CA ASN A 603 4.47 13.56 -2.72
C ASN A 603 4.25 14.12 -1.31
N SER A 604 3.10 13.80 -0.72
CA SER A 604 2.78 14.16 0.67
C SER A 604 3.72 13.53 1.71
N LEU A 605 4.45 12.45 1.38
CA LEU A 605 5.46 11.86 2.27
C LEU A 605 6.74 12.68 2.31
N LYS A 606 7.10 13.34 1.21
CA LYS A 606 8.18 14.34 1.13
C LYS A 606 7.71 15.74 1.56
N LYS A 607 6.40 15.93 1.75
CA LYS A 607 5.75 17.23 1.99
C LYS A 607 6.07 18.24 0.89
N GLU A 608 6.00 17.76 -0.35
CA GLU A 608 6.17 18.62 -1.52
C GLU A 608 5.12 19.76 -1.51
N GLN A 609 5.57 20.91 -1.97
CA GLN A 609 4.79 22.13 -2.16
C GLN A 609 5.22 22.74 -3.49
N CYS A 610 4.34 23.51 -4.09
CA CYS A 610 4.67 24.28 -5.28
C CYS A 610 5.85 25.23 -4.98
N PRO A 611 6.63 25.63 -6.01
CA PRO A 611 7.76 26.56 -5.82
C PRO A 611 7.39 27.90 -5.15
N ASP A 612 6.12 28.33 -5.28
CA ASP A 612 5.56 29.53 -4.64
C ASP A 612 5.06 29.30 -3.20
N GLY A 613 5.19 28.08 -2.67
CA GLY A 613 4.72 27.66 -1.36
C GLY A 613 3.25 27.25 -1.29
N SER A 614 2.52 27.29 -2.41
CA SER A 614 1.14 26.82 -2.49
C SER A 614 1.04 25.28 -2.40
N LYS A 615 -0.17 24.79 -2.21
CA LYS A 615 -0.43 23.35 -2.00
C LYS A 615 -0.30 22.61 -3.33
N ASP A 616 0.55 21.59 -3.34
CA ASP A 616 0.64 20.63 -4.43
C ASP A 616 -0.18 19.36 -4.10
N GLU A 617 -0.90 18.84 -5.09
CA GLU A 617 -1.75 17.65 -4.93
C GLU A 617 -1.41 16.58 -5.96
N ASN A 618 -1.54 15.32 -5.54
CA ASN A 618 -1.33 14.19 -6.42
C ASN A 618 -2.52 14.01 -7.37
N VAL A 619 -2.25 13.56 -8.60
CA VAL A 619 -3.27 13.19 -9.60
C VAL A 619 -4.07 11.95 -9.19
N PHE A 620 -3.61 11.19 -8.20
CA PHE A 620 -4.35 10.12 -7.54
C PHE A 620 -4.64 10.46 -6.08
N GLU A 621 -5.48 9.65 -5.44
CA GLU A 621 -5.72 9.70 -3.98
C GLU A 621 -4.66 8.93 -3.18
N ILE A 622 -3.38 9.09 -3.55
CA ILE A 622 -2.24 8.42 -2.94
C ILE A 622 -1.26 9.42 -2.32
N ARG A 623 -0.27 8.89 -1.57
CA ARG A 623 0.69 9.72 -0.83
C ARG A 623 2.04 9.87 -1.52
N GLN A 624 2.44 8.92 -2.36
CA GLN A 624 3.67 8.92 -3.14
C GLN A 624 3.49 9.79 -4.38
N GLY A 625 4.51 10.57 -4.76
CA GLY A 625 4.45 11.34 -6.00
C GLY A 625 4.60 10.46 -7.25
N VAL A 626 4.10 10.94 -8.38
CA VAL A 626 4.08 10.22 -9.66
C VAL A 626 4.66 11.05 -10.80
N ALA A 627 5.12 10.38 -11.84
CA ALA A 627 5.68 10.99 -13.04
C ALA A 627 5.26 10.21 -14.28
N ILE A 628 5.05 10.92 -15.39
CA ILE A 628 4.91 10.35 -16.72
C ILE A 628 6.30 10.28 -17.34
N SER A 629 6.66 9.15 -17.94
CA SER A 629 7.97 8.97 -18.56
C SER A 629 7.86 8.27 -19.91
N LEU A 630 8.40 8.91 -20.95
CA LEU A 630 8.45 8.39 -22.31
C LEU A 630 9.91 8.11 -22.70
N PHE A 631 10.22 6.86 -23.00
CA PHE A 631 11.53 6.41 -23.44
C PHE A 631 11.45 6.01 -24.91
N VAL A 632 12.22 6.67 -25.77
CA VAL A 632 12.13 6.53 -27.23
C VAL A 632 13.42 5.93 -27.75
N LYS A 633 13.31 4.81 -28.48
CA LYS A 633 14.40 4.15 -29.20
C LYS A 633 14.08 4.17 -30.69
N ASN A 634 14.88 4.84 -31.48
CA ASN A 634 14.63 5.03 -32.90
C ASN A 634 15.84 4.52 -33.70
N ARG A 635 15.62 3.45 -34.49
CA ARG A 635 16.69 2.80 -35.25
C ARG A 635 17.34 3.73 -36.28
N SER A 636 16.62 4.76 -36.74
CA SER A 636 17.13 5.73 -37.71
C SER A 636 18.16 6.69 -37.12
N LEU A 637 18.17 6.87 -35.79
CA LEU A 637 19.16 7.67 -35.09
C LEU A 637 20.47 6.87 -34.97
N LYS A 638 21.43 7.14 -35.87
CA LYS A 638 22.77 6.52 -35.81
C LYS A 638 23.50 6.97 -34.54
N LYS A 639 23.37 6.22 -33.44
CA LYS A 639 24.22 6.39 -32.27
C LYS A 639 25.66 6.03 -32.60
N LYS A 640 26.61 6.92 -32.25
CA LYS A 640 28.00 6.49 -32.02
C LYS A 640 27.99 5.54 -30.82
N LYS A 641 28.84 4.51 -30.80
CA LYS A 641 28.90 3.46 -29.75
C LYS A 641 28.98 3.99 -28.30
N GLU A 642 29.34 5.25 -28.11
CA GLU A 642 29.55 5.91 -26.82
C GLU A 642 28.45 6.91 -26.43
N GLN A 643 27.46 7.15 -27.29
CA GLN A 643 26.46 8.21 -27.07
C GLN A 643 25.27 7.68 -26.24
N VAL A 644 25.05 8.28 -25.07
CA VAL A 644 23.90 8.02 -24.18
C VAL A 644 22.67 8.81 -24.61
N ALA A 645 21.49 8.44 -24.08
CA ALA A 645 20.24 9.14 -24.32
C ALA A 645 20.32 10.64 -23.97
N ARG A 646 19.61 11.47 -24.74
CA ARG A 646 19.26 12.83 -24.32
C ARG A 646 18.08 12.74 -23.35
N VAL A 647 18.15 13.44 -22.23
CA VAL A 647 17.13 13.37 -21.17
C VAL A 647 16.47 14.73 -21.03
N PHE A 648 15.16 14.77 -21.12
CA PHE A 648 14.32 15.96 -21.05
C PHE A 648 13.41 15.87 -19.82
N TYR A 649 13.23 16.98 -19.14
CA TYR A 649 12.50 17.07 -17.89
C TYR A 649 11.55 18.26 -17.87
N ALA A 650 10.39 18.08 -17.24
CA ALA A 650 9.44 19.15 -16.97
C ALA A 650 8.73 18.88 -15.63
N ASP A 651 8.35 19.94 -14.92
CA ASP A 651 7.53 19.87 -13.72
C ASP A 651 6.08 20.25 -14.02
N LEU A 652 5.13 19.54 -13.41
CA LEU A 652 3.74 19.97 -13.33
C LEU A 652 3.30 20.04 -11.86
N TRP A 653 3.39 21.25 -11.31
CA TRP A 653 2.95 21.60 -9.96
C TRP A 653 1.50 22.08 -9.94
N GLY A 654 0.82 21.96 -8.80
CA GLY A 654 -0.49 22.59 -8.58
C GLY A 654 -1.55 21.68 -7.95
N ARG A 655 -2.80 22.14 -7.96
CA ARG A 655 -3.93 21.34 -7.47
C ARG A 655 -4.31 20.26 -8.48
N ARG A 656 -4.99 19.21 -8.00
CA ARG A 656 -5.37 18.05 -8.83
C ARG A 656 -6.14 18.46 -10.10
N GLU A 657 -7.17 19.29 -9.94
CA GLU A 657 -8.01 19.77 -11.05
C GLU A 657 -7.27 20.65 -12.07
N GLU A 658 -6.27 21.41 -11.61
CA GLU A 658 -5.44 22.24 -12.49
C GLU A 658 -4.52 21.35 -13.34
N LYS A 659 -3.94 20.31 -12.72
CA LYS A 659 -3.14 19.31 -13.43
C LYS A 659 -3.96 18.55 -14.47
N TYR A 660 -5.18 18.16 -14.12
CA TYR A 660 -6.11 17.50 -15.04
C TYR A 660 -6.39 18.35 -16.27
N ARG A 661 -6.76 19.62 -16.09
CA ARG A 661 -6.99 20.54 -17.22
C ARG A 661 -5.75 20.66 -18.11
N TRP A 662 -4.59 20.86 -17.49
CA TRP A 662 -3.33 20.98 -18.22
C TRP A 662 -2.99 19.72 -19.04
N LEU A 663 -3.13 18.54 -18.43
CA LEU A 663 -2.86 17.25 -19.09
C LEU A 663 -3.83 16.96 -20.24
N TRP A 664 -5.06 17.46 -20.16
CA TRP A 664 -6.05 17.31 -21.24
C TRP A 664 -5.74 18.19 -22.45
N GLU A 665 -5.17 19.37 -22.23
CA GLU A 665 -4.89 20.39 -23.24
C GLU A 665 -3.49 20.28 -23.87
N ASN A 666 -2.62 19.43 -23.31
CA ASN A 666 -1.21 19.35 -23.70
C ASN A 666 -0.78 17.92 -24.07
N GLU A 667 0.32 17.84 -24.79
CA GLU A 667 1.04 16.60 -25.12
C GLU A 667 2.56 16.86 -25.10
N LEU A 668 3.37 15.87 -25.49
CA LEU A 668 4.82 15.97 -25.45
C LEU A 668 5.34 17.18 -26.25
N GLU A 669 4.78 17.45 -27.42
CA GLU A 669 5.18 18.52 -28.33
C GLU A 669 4.86 19.93 -27.78
N THR A 670 3.83 20.07 -26.96
CA THR A 670 3.43 21.35 -26.34
C THR A 670 4.03 21.55 -24.95
N THR A 671 4.67 20.52 -24.39
CA THR A 671 5.32 20.60 -23.08
C THR A 671 6.65 21.34 -23.19
N GLU A 672 6.89 22.29 -22.27
CA GLU A 672 8.16 23.00 -22.20
C GLU A 672 9.22 22.15 -21.47
N TRP A 673 10.21 21.67 -22.22
CA TRP A 673 11.22 20.72 -21.73
C TRP A 673 12.56 21.39 -21.40
N GLU A 674 13.15 21.04 -20.25
CA GLU A 674 14.55 21.29 -19.91
C GLU A 674 15.41 20.06 -20.26
N GLU A 675 16.48 20.23 -21.05
CA GLU A 675 17.44 19.14 -21.30
C GLU A 675 18.41 18.98 -20.11
N LEU A 676 18.38 17.81 -19.50
CA LEU A 676 19.25 17.42 -18.40
C LEU A 676 20.59 16.88 -18.91
N LYS A 677 21.61 16.95 -18.04
CA LYS A 677 22.92 16.30 -18.24
C LYS A 677 23.20 15.26 -17.15
N PRO A 678 22.49 14.11 -17.12
CA PRO A 678 22.72 13.10 -16.10
C PRO A 678 24.14 12.53 -16.18
N SER A 679 24.75 12.31 -15.03
CA SER A 679 26.19 12.11 -14.90
C SER A 679 26.52 11.07 -13.82
N SER A 680 27.63 10.36 -13.99
CA SER A 680 28.12 9.34 -13.04
C SER A 680 28.33 9.95 -11.65
N PRO A 681 28.09 9.24 -10.53
CA PRO A 681 27.63 7.86 -10.46
C PRO A 681 26.10 7.76 -10.41
N PHE A 682 25.37 8.87 -10.31
CA PHE A 682 23.96 8.82 -9.96
C PHE A 682 23.00 8.92 -11.14
N TYR A 683 23.37 9.62 -12.22
CA TYR A 683 22.54 9.78 -13.42
C TYR A 683 21.12 10.26 -13.11
N PHE A 684 20.95 11.30 -12.29
CA PHE A 684 19.62 11.77 -11.86
C PHE A 684 18.77 12.25 -13.05
N PHE A 685 17.46 11.97 -12.99
CA PHE A 685 16.45 12.45 -13.95
C PHE A 685 15.61 13.57 -13.33
N VAL A 686 16.28 14.46 -12.59
CA VAL A 686 15.73 15.71 -12.07
C VAL A 686 16.79 16.81 -12.24
N PRO A 687 16.39 18.07 -12.41
CA PRO A 687 17.31 19.20 -12.43
C PRO A 687 18.13 19.25 -11.15
N ARG A 688 19.43 19.56 -11.29
CA ARG A 688 20.33 19.77 -10.16
C ARG A 688 21.29 20.91 -10.43
N GLN A 689 21.53 21.71 -9.40
CA GLN A 689 22.62 22.67 -9.42
C GLN A 689 23.94 21.93 -9.18
N GLU A 690 24.68 21.67 -10.26
CA GLU A 690 26.00 21.03 -10.18
C GLU A 690 27.16 22.04 -10.05
N VAL A 691 26.89 23.27 -9.61
CA VAL A 691 27.92 24.30 -9.43
C VAL A 691 28.96 23.82 -8.40
N GLY A 692 30.24 23.92 -8.75
CA GLY A 692 31.34 23.50 -7.88
C GLY A 692 31.56 21.99 -7.77
N ARG A 693 30.93 21.19 -8.65
CA ARG A 693 31.06 19.73 -8.62
C ARG A 693 32.49 19.22 -8.76
N GLU A 694 33.19 19.64 -9.82
CA GLU A 694 34.57 19.16 -10.09
C GLU A 694 35.52 19.47 -8.93
N GLU A 695 35.32 20.64 -8.31
CA GLU A 695 36.04 21.04 -7.10
C GLU A 695 35.70 20.11 -5.93
N TYR A 696 34.41 19.90 -5.65
CA TYR A 696 33.94 19.05 -4.56
C TYR A 696 34.40 17.59 -4.71
N GLU A 697 34.43 17.05 -5.92
CA GLU A 697 34.86 15.67 -6.17
C GLU A 697 36.37 15.46 -6.00
N ARG A 698 37.19 16.53 -6.06
CA ARG A 698 38.62 16.48 -5.71
C ARG A 698 38.86 16.45 -4.20
N PHE A 699 37.86 16.82 -3.40
CA PHE A 699 37.97 16.78 -1.94
C PHE A 699 37.90 15.34 -1.42
N TRP A 700 38.46 15.14 -0.21
CA TRP A 700 38.55 13.84 0.43
C TRP A 700 37.25 13.47 1.12
N LYS A 701 36.63 12.36 0.71
CA LYS A 701 35.43 11.85 1.36
C LYS A 701 35.74 11.42 2.78
N VAL A 702 34.87 11.75 3.74
CA VAL A 702 35.13 11.42 5.16
C VAL A 702 35.31 9.92 5.42
N THR A 703 34.74 9.04 4.59
CA THR A 703 34.97 7.58 4.69
C THR A 703 36.37 7.15 4.25
N ASP A 704 37.01 7.95 3.41
CA ASP A 704 38.35 7.68 2.87
C ASP A 704 39.41 8.31 3.80
N ILE A 705 39.03 9.38 4.52
CA ILE A 705 39.80 9.94 5.64
C ILE A 705 39.78 8.98 6.82
N PHE A 706 38.60 8.51 7.23
CA PHE A 706 38.38 7.64 8.40
C PHE A 706 37.92 6.23 7.98
N PRO A 707 38.86 5.30 7.69
CA PRO A 707 38.53 4.00 7.13
C PRO A 707 37.70 3.11 8.06
N VAL A 708 37.88 3.22 9.38
CA VAL A 708 37.07 2.49 10.36
C VAL A 708 35.90 3.35 10.81
N ASN A 709 34.70 3.04 10.34
CA ASN A 709 33.47 3.74 10.71
C ASN A 709 32.26 2.80 10.67
N CYS A 710 31.16 3.19 11.31
CA CYS A 710 29.88 2.50 11.13
C CYS A 710 28.69 3.36 11.56
N THR A 711 27.47 2.88 11.28
CA THR A 711 26.24 3.45 11.83
C THR A 711 26.24 3.41 13.36
N GLY A 712 25.45 4.28 13.99
CA GLY A 712 25.15 4.23 15.43
C GLY A 712 24.52 2.91 15.91
N VAL A 713 24.40 2.78 17.24
CA VAL A 713 23.75 1.66 17.92
C VAL A 713 22.27 1.62 17.54
N VAL A 714 21.76 0.44 17.19
CA VAL A 714 20.33 0.22 16.94
C VAL A 714 19.80 -0.67 18.06
N THR A 715 18.89 -0.15 18.88
CA THR A 715 18.32 -0.92 20.00
C THR A 715 17.11 -1.75 19.55
N ALA A 716 16.27 -1.20 18.66
CA ALA A 716 14.90 -1.64 18.34
C ALA A 716 13.93 -1.63 19.55
N ARG A 717 14.35 -1.11 20.71
CA ARG A 717 13.59 -1.10 21.97
C ARG A 717 14.14 -0.06 22.97
N ASP A 718 14.28 1.19 22.54
CA ASP A 718 14.90 2.27 23.34
C ASP A 718 14.34 2.35 24.76
N ARG A 719 13.01 2.32 24.92
CA ARG A 719 12.34 2.38 26.24
C ARG A 719 12.79 1.30 27.22
N PHE A 720 13.26 0.16 26.73
CA PHE A 720 13.71 -0.95 27.57
C PHE A 720 15.19 -0.79 27.96
N VAL A 721 16.06 -0.53 27.00
CA VAL A 721 17.53 -0.55 27.19
C VAL A 721 18.17 0.82 27.41
N ILE A 722 17.43 1.92 27.25
CA ILE A 722 17.89 3.30 27.47
C ILE A 722 17.01 3.96 28.54
N ASP A 723 17.61 4.75 29.42
CA ASP A 723 16.90 5.56 30.41
C ASP A 723 17.64 6.86 30.75
N PHE A 724 16.94 7.81 31.36
CA PHE A 724 17.57 9.00 31.95
C PHE A 724 18.34 8.64 33.22
N GLU A 725 17.86 7.66 33.99
CA GLU A 725 18.42 7.29 35.29
C GLU A 725 18.97 5.87 35.30
N ARG A 726 20.26 5.75 35.66
CA ARG A 726 20.95 4.46 35.74
C ARG A 726 20.25 3.49 36.68
N ALA A 727 19.76 3.98 37.81
CA ALA A 727 19.09 3.14 38.81
C ALA A 727 17.77 2.54 38.29
N ALA A 728 16.98 3.32 37.54
CA ALA A 728 15.74 2.82 36.92
C ALA A 728 16.05 1.77 35.85
N LEU A 729 17.04 2.03 34.99
CA LEU A 729 17.50 1.06 34.00
C LEU A 729 18.03 -0.21 34.65
N LYS A 730 18.81 -0.09 35.74
CA LYS A 730 19.35 -1.22 36.49
C LYS A 730 18.25 -2.15 37.00
N ARG A 731 17.23 -1.59 37.67
CA ARG A 731 16.06 -2.36 38.14
C ARG A 731 15.34 -3.08 37.01
N ARG A 732 15.15 -2.43 35.85
CA ARG A 732 14.54 -3.09 34.68
C ARG A 732 15.36 -4.28 34.17
N ILE A 733 16.68 -4.12 34.09
CA ILE A 733 17.57 -5.20 33.64
C ILE A 733 17.64 -6.34 34.67
N GLU A 734 17.66 -6.03 35.97
CA GLU A 734 17.58 -7.05 37.04
C GLU A 734 16.29 -7.86 36.94
N ARG A 735 15.15 -7.16 36.83
CA ARG A 735 13.83 -7.79 36.63
C ARG A 735 13.78 -8.66 35.38
N PHE A 736 14.41 -8.22 34.29
CA PHE A 736 14.48 -9.00 33.06
C PHE A 736 15.36 -10.26 33.20
N ARG A 737 16.42 -10.21 34.00
CA ARG A 737 17.33 -11.35 34.22
C ARG A 737 16.77 -12.39 35.21
N ASP A 738 15.86 -11.99 36.08
CA ASP A 738 15.25 -12.86 37.07
C ASP A 738 14.36 -13.94 36.43
N LEU A 739 14.87 -15.16 36.34
CA LEU A 739 14.17 -16.30 35.74
C LEU A 739 13.01 -16.84 36.59
N SER A 740 12.82 -16.35 37.82
CA SER A 740 11.64 -16.72 38.63
C SER A 740 10.35 -16.08 38.09
N VAL A 741 10.47 -15.02 37.29
CA VAL A 741 9.34 -14.33 36.65
C VAL A 741 9.11 -14.88 35.25
N SER A 742 7.86 -15.21 34.92
CA SER A 742 7.51 -15.77 33.61
C SER A 742 7.89 -14.84 32.44
N ASP A 743 8.25 -15.43 31.29
CA ASP A 743 8.58 -14.69 30.06
C ASP A 743 7.45 -13.79 29.59
N GLU A 744 6.22 -14.26 29.73
CA GLU A 744 5.03 -13.53 29.33
C GLU A 744 4.77 -12.32 30.24
N SER A 745 5.00 -12.45 31.55
CA SER A 745 4.91 -11.33 32.49
C SER A 745 5.92 -10.23 32.15
N VAL A 746 7.19 -10.59 31.92
CA VAL A 746 8.24 -9.63 31.55
C VAL A 746 7.98 -8.98 30.20
N ARG A 747 7.48 -9.75 29.23
CA ARG A 747 7.12 -9.24 27.91
C ARG A 747 6.00 -8.20 27.99
N ARG A 748 4.97 -8.44 28.80
CA ARG A 748 3.87 -7.49 29.02
C ARG A 748 4.32 -6.27 29.81
N GLU A 749 5.05 -6.47 30.91
CA GLU A 749 5.54 -5.41 31.80
C GLU A 749 6.36 -4.36 31.04
N PHE A 750 7.22 -4.79 30.12
CA PHE A 750 8.10 -3.91 29.34
C PHE A 750 7.65 -3.67 27.89
N GLU A 751 6.42 -4.06 27.53
CA GLU A 751 5.84 -3.90 26.19
C GLU A 751 6.76 -4.41 25.04
N LEU A 752 7.43 -5.54 25.26
CA LEU A 752 8.45 -6.05 24.35
C LEU A 752 7.84 -6.72 23.12
N LYS A 753 8.28 -6.28 21.94
CA LYS A 753 7.92 -6.88 20.65
C LYS A 753 8.99 -7.88 20.22
N GLU A 754 8.55 -9.09 19.86
CA GLU A 754 9.40 -10.13 19.29
C GLU A 754 9.41 -10.08 17.77
N ASN A 755 10.43 -10.70 17.16
CA ASN A 755 10.48 -10.95 15.72
C ASN A 755 11.24 -12.26 15.44
N TYR A 756 11.38 -12.63 14.16
CA TYR A 756 12.04 -13.87 13.77
C TYR A 756 13.49 -14.00 14.25
N MET A 757 14.19 -12.90 14.53
CA MET A 757 15.59 -12.92 15.00
C MET A 757 15.75 -12.65 16.51
N TRP A 758 14.72 -12.16 17.20
CA TRP A 758 14.82 -11.81 18.62
C TRP A 758 13.60 -12.27 19.41
N ARG A 759 13.86 -13.10 20.43
CA ARG A 759 12.87 -13.69 21.33
C ARG A 759 13.25 -13.39 22.77
N VAL A 760 12.27 -13.00 23.58
CA VAL A 760 12.41 -12.64 25.00
C VAL A 760 13.04 -13.80 25.76
N LYS A 761 12.49 -15.00 25.63
CA LYS A 761 12.99 -16.21 26.31
C LYS A 761 14.48 -16.45 26.08
N LYS A 762 14.93 -16.35 24.82
CA LYS A 762 16.34 -16.53 24.45
C LYS A 762 17.21 -15.43 25.04
N ALA A 763 16.80 -14.16 24.86
CA ALA A 763 17.55 -13.01 25.37
C ALA A 763 17.69 -13.02 26.90
N ARG A 764 16.65 -13.42 27.63
CA ARG A 764 16.66 -13.58 29.09
C ARG A 764 17.59 -14.69 29.54
N SER A 765 17.50 -15.86 28.90
CA SER A 765 18.37 -17.01 29.19
C SER A 765 19.85 -16.70 28.93
N GLU A 766 20.17 -15.94 27.89
CA GLU A 766 21.53 -15.49 27.62
C GLU A 766 22.00 -14.49 28.67
N LEU A 767 21.16 -13.52 29.03
CA LEU A 767 21.55 -12.45 29.93
C LEU A 767 21.64 -12.89 31.40
N SER A 768 20.86 -13.88 31.83
CA SER A 768 20.94 -14.43 33.18
C SER A 768 22.29 -15.13 33.45
N LYS A 769 22.94 -15.65 32.41
CA LYS A 769 24.27 -16.31 32.48
C LYS A 769 25.43 -15.33 32.56
N VAL A 770 25.21 -14.05 32.31
CA VAL A 770 26.26 -13.02 32.36
C VAL A 770 26.53 -12.66 33.82
N GLN A 771 27.70 -13.04 34.35
CA GLN A 771 28.08 -12.73 35.75
C GLN A 771 28.39 -11.24 35.94
N ASN A 772 29.20 -10.65 35.06
CA ASN A 772 29.57 -9.22 35.12
C ASN A 772 28.59 -8.35 34.34
N TRP A 773 27.30 -8.58 34.55
CA TRP A 773 26.25 -7.91 33.78
C TRP A 773 26.22 -6.39 34.03
N GLU A 774 26.72 -5.91 35.17
CA GLU A 774 26.78 -4.48 35.51
C GLU A 774 27.81 -3.69 34.67
N ASP A 775 28.81 -4.35 34.08
CA ASP A 775 29.86 -3.71 33.26
C ASP A 775 29.33 -3.19 31.91
N TYR A 776 28.08 -3.53 31.58
CA TYR A 776 27.40 -3.14 30.36
C TYR A 776 26.57 -1.85 30.50
N PHE A 777 26.43 -1.30 31.72
CA PHE A 777 25.87 0.04 31.89
C PHE A 777 26.90 1.08 31.48
N THR A 778 26.52 1.94 30.53
CA THR A 778 27.36 3.03 30.07
C THR A 778 26.49 4.18 29.57
N LYS A 779 27.12 5.25 29.10
CA LYS A 779 26.42 6.42 28.54
C LYS A 779 26.39 6.34 27.02
N ILE A 780 25.27 6.75 26.44
CA ILE A 780 25.07 6.89 25.00
C ILE A 780 24.65 8.31 24.69
N LEU A 781 25.24 8.90 23.65
CA LEU A 781 24.71 10.11 23.05
C LEU A 781 23.45 9.72 22.27
N TYR A 782 22.29 9.96 22.89
CA TYR A 782 21.00 9.59 22.34
C TYR A 782 20.58 10.61 21.28
N ARG A 783 20.56 11.90 21.62
CA ARG A 783 20.30 13.03 20.72
C ARG A 783 21.39 14.10 20.90
N PRO A 784 21.53 15.12 20.03
CA PRO A 784 22.58 16.12 20.19
C PRO A 784 22.39 16.79 21.55
N PHE A 785 23.46 16.83 22.35
CA PHE A 785 23.44 17.27 23.75
C PHE A 785 22.54 16.48 24.71
N ASP A 786 21.98 15.32 24.35
CA ASP A 786 21.16 14.50 25.24
C ASP A 786 21.82 13.14 25.45
N ILE A 787 22.61 13.05 26.52
CA ILE A 787 23.32 11.84 26.92
C ILE A 787 22.45 11.08 27.93
N ARG A 788 22.26 9.79 27.68
CA ARG A 788 21.42 8.91 28.49
C ARG A 788 22.18 7.66 28.92
N GLU A 789 21.64 6.95 29.89
CA GLU A 789 22.15 5.66 30.33
C GLU A 789 21.65 4.56 29.39
N ILE A 790 22.52 3.63 29.02
CA ILE A 790 22.19 2.46 28.19
C ILE A 790 22.74 1.18 28.80
N TYR A 791 21.99 0.10 28.64
CA TYR A 791 22.46 -1.26 28.87
C TYR A 791 22.98 -1.86 27.56
N PHE A 792 24.28 -1.77 27.33
CA PHE A 792 24.92 -2.01 26.03
C PHE A 792 25.33 -3.48 25.84
N HIS A 793 24.36 -4.40 25.78
CA HIS A 793 24.59 -5.84 25.62
C HIS A 793 23.89 -6.44 24.39
N ASP A 794 24.58 -7.33 23.65
CA ASP A 794 24.11 -7.92 22.39
C ASP A 794 22.80 -8.73 22.52
N SER A 795 22.48 -9.25 23.71
CA SER A 795 21.23 -10.00 23.95
C SER A 795 19.98 -9.13 23.93
N VAL A 796 20.09 -7.83 24.24
CA VAL A 796 18.94 -6.90 24.33
C VAL A 796 19.05 -5.71 23.39
N VAL A 797 20.24 -5.38 22.91
CA VAL A 797 20.48 -4.37 21.88
C VAL A 797 20.60 -5.06 20.52
N TRP A 798 19.70 -4.73 19.58
CA TRP A 798 19.65 -5.36 18.27
C TRP A 798 20.97 -5.31 17.48
N ARG A 799 21.64 -4.15 17.43
CA ARG A 799 22.97 -3.98 16.84
C ARG A 799 23.81 -3.04 17.67
N THR A 800 24.68 -3.60 18.51
CA THR A 800 25.66 -2.84 19.30
C THR A 800 26.75 -2.18 18.45
N ARG A 801 27.02 -2.70 17.26
CA ARG A 801 28.11 -2.23 16.38
C ARG A 801 29.48 -2.24 17.09
N ARG A 802 29.69 -3.27 17.92
CA ARG A 802 30.85 -3.42 18.83
C ARG A 802 32.21 -3.21 18.17
N LYS A 803 32.37 -3.56 16.88
CA LYS A 803 33.62 -3.36 16.12
C LYS A 803 34.13 -1.92 16.15
N VAL A 804 33.22 -0.93 16.10
CA VAL A 804 33.56 0.50 16.15
C VAL A 804 33.28 1.08 17.52
N MET A 805 32.11 0.77 18.11
CA MET A 805 31.68 1.34 19.39
C MET A 805 32.64 1.04 20.56
N ARG A 806 33.41 -0.05 20.50
CA ARG A 806 34.44 -0.34 21.50
C ARG A 806 35.50 0.77 21.62
N HIS A 807 35.81 1.46 20.52
CA HIS A 807 36.81 2.52 20.50
C HIS A 807 36.31 3.79 21.18
N MET A 808 34.98 3.97 21.25
CA MET A 808 34.33 5.06 21.95
C MET A 808 33.94 4.73 23.40
N ARG A 809 34.31 3.53 23.89
CA ARG A 809 34.19 3.17 25.32
C ARG A 809 35.46 3.53 26.12
N GLN A 810 36.47 4.07 25.45
CA GLN A 810 37.67 4.65 26.03
C GLN A 810 37.70 6.14 25.69
N GLU A 811 38.65 6.90 26.22
CA GLU A 811 38.81 8.30 25.88
C GLU A 811 39.05 8.47 24.38
N ASN A 812 38.14 9.15 23.69
CA ASN A 812 38.22 9.30 22.24
C ASN A 812 37.37 10.50 21.80
N LEU A 813 37.64 10.98 20.59
CA LEU A 813 36.75 11.87 19.85
C LEU A 813 36.13 11.09 18.70
N GLY A 814 34.89 11.41 18.35
CA GLY A 814 34.18 10.79 17.25
C GLY A 814 33.44 11.84 16.45
N LEU A 815 33.67 11.86 15.14
CA LEU A 815 32.87 12.65 14.23
C LEU A 815 31.56 11.89 13.96
N VAL A 816 30.45 12.58 14.13
CA VAL A 816 29.12 12.11 13.78
C VAL A 816 28.67 12.84 12.53
N THR A 817 28.31 12.10 11.49
CA THR A 817 27.68 12.67 10.28
C THR A 817 26.77 11.65 9.60
N VAL A 818 26.17 11.99 8.46
CA VAL A 818 25.25 11.13 7.72
C VAL A 818 25.76 10.91 6.30
N ARG A 819 25.37 9.78 5.70
CA ARG A 819 25.60 9.54 4.25
C ARG A 819 24.65 10.36 3.40
N GLN A 820 23.41 10.56 3.85
CA GLN A 820 22.34 11.19 3.08
C GLN A 820 21.49 12.06 3.98
N VAL A 821 21.08 13.21 3.46
CA VAL A 821 20.14 14.12 4.13
C VAL A 821 18.74 13.80 3.62
N ALA A 822 17.92 13.24 4.49
CA ALA A 822 16.57 12.82 4.11
C ALA A 822 15.57 13.98 4.08
N GLU A 823 15.79 15.02 4.88
CA GLU A 823 14.92 16.19 5.03
C GLU A 823 15.79 17.43 5.36
N GLY A 824 15.48 18.57 4.75
CA GLY A 824 16.18 19.84 4.99
C GLY A 824 17.57 19.94 4.36
N ILE A 825 18.41 20.79 4.96
CA ILE A 825 19.79 21.06 4.51
C ILE A 825 20.82 20.26 5.32
N PHE A 826 22.06 20.20 4.84
CA PHE A 826 23.13 19.55 5.60
C PHE A 826 23.55 20.38 6.82
N ASN A 827 23.15 19.93 8.00
CA ASN A 827 23.62 20.39 9.31
C ASN A 827 23.87 19.20 10.26
N HIS A 828 24.24 18.06 9.70
CA HIS A 828 24.25 16.76 10.36
C HIS A 828 25.61 16.39 10.97
N ALA A 829 26.57 17.33 11.02
CA ALA A 829 27.86 17.14 11.67
C ALA A 829 27.73 17.40 13.17
N PHE A 830 28.26 16.50 14.01
CA PHE A 830 28.33 16.68 15.46
C PHE A 830 29.54 15.92 16.03
N VAL A 831 30.03 16.29 17.21
CA VAL A 831 31.12 15.58 17.90
C VAL A 831 30.58 14.77 19.06
N THR A 832 31.24 13.65 19.36
CA THR A 832 30.98 12.86 20.56
C THR A 832 32.28 12.38 21.18
N ASN A 833 32.25 12.07 22.46
CA ASN A 833 33.30 11.37 23.20
C ASN A 833 32.85 9.97 23.68
N GLY A 834 31.73 9.47 23.15
CA GLY A 834 31.12 8.21 23.56
C GLY A 834 30.42 7.50 22.40
N ILE A 835 29.71 6.42 22.72
CA ILE A 835 28.88 5.71 21.73
C ILE A 835 27.64 6.54 21.37
N ILE A 836 27.13 6.34 20.14
CA ILE A 836 25.98 7.09 19.62
C ILE A 836 24.81 6.16 19.29
N GLU A 837 23.59 6.67 19.41
CA GLU A 837 22.40 6.01 18.84
C GLU A 837 22.30 6.28 17.33
N SER A 838 21.72 5.36 16.57
CA SER A 838 21.61 5.43 15.11
C SER A 838 20.77 6.59 14.57
N ARG A 839 19.80 7.10 15.33
CA ARG A 839 18.93 8.25 14.98
C ARG A 839 19.34 9.53 15.71
N ILE A 840 20.63 9.68 15.96
CA ILE A 840 21.23 10.83 16.66
C ILE A 840 20.83 12.19 16.05
N THR A 841 20.77 12.34 14.74
CA THR A 841 20.53 13.65 14.07
C THR A 841 19.16 13.77 13.41
N LEU A 842 18.42 12.68 13.22
CA LEU A 842 17.10 12.69 12.60
C LEU A 842 16.31 11.43 12.98
N SER A 843 15.02 11.58 13.33
CA SER A 843 14.20 10.44 13.77
C SER A 843 13.82 9.50 12.62
N ASN A 844 13.54 10.07 11.45
CA ASN A 844 13.05 9.33 10.29
C ASN A 844 14.10 9.39 9.17
N LYS A 845 14.38 8.26 8.51
CA LYS A 845 15.21 8.15 7.29
C LYS A 845 16.69 8.60 7.36
N GLY A 846 17.14 9.35 8.37
CA GLY A 846 18.56 9.65 8.62
C GLY A 846 19.22 8.65 9.56
N ILE A 847 20.36 8.08 9.16
CA ILE A 847 21.18 7.19 10.01
C ILE A 847 22.52 7.89 10.27
N GLY A 848 22.80 8.17 11.54
CA GLY A 848 24.08 8.70 11.97
C GLY A 848 25.18 7.65 11.86
N TYR A 849 26.31 8.06 11.29
CA TYR A 849 27.57 7.33 11.24
C TYR A 849 28.55 7.96 12.22
N LEU A 850 29.38 7.11 12.79
CA LEU A 850 30.42 7.46 13.73
C LEU A 850 31.78 7.11 13.14
N PHE A 851 32.68 8.09 13.20
CA PHE A 851 34.07 8.02 12.76
C PHE A 851 34.96 8.33 13.97
N PRO A 852 35.42 7.32 14.72
CA PRO A 852 36.34 7.52 15.85
C PRO A 852 37.65 8.12 15.37
N LEU A 853 38.25 9.03 16.14
CA LEU A 853 39.56 9.60 15.86
C LEU A 853 40.68 8.59 16.14
N TYR A 854 40.55 7.81 17.22
CA TYR A 854 41.52 6.82 17.61
C TYR A 854 40.97 5.39 17.55
N LEU A 855 41.84 4.45 17.17
CA LEU A 855 41.62 3.01 17.26
C LEU A 855 42.47 2.43 18.39
N TYR A 856 41.85 1.51 19.11
CA TYR A 856 42.44 0.82 20.24
C TYR A 856 42.69 -0.65 19.85
N PRO A 857 43.89 -1.20 20.05
CA PRO A 857 44.17 -2.60 19.78
C PRO A 857 43.23 -3.48 20.61
N ALA A 858 42.83 -4.60 20.04
CA ALA A 858 42.13 -5.61 20.83
C ALA A 858 43.15 -6.18 21.81
N LYS A 859 43.04 -5.87 23.11
CA LYS A 859 43.93 -6.44 24.14
C LYS A 859 44.06 -7.97 23.90
N PRO A 860 45.27 -8.53 23.76
CA PRO A 860 45.47 -9.95 24.00
C PRO A 860 45.00 -10.25 25.42
N ARG A 861 44.32 -11.39 25.61
CA ARG A 861 43.91 -11.86 26.95
C ARG A 861 45.20 -11.97 27.80
N ALA A 862 45.30 -11.17 28.86
CA ALA A 862 46.52 -10.94 29.62
C ALA A 862 47.18 -12.23 30.14
N LYS A 863 48.52 -12.30 30.08
CA LYS A 863 49.31 -12.93 31.15
C LYS A 863 49.44 -11.89 32.26
N LEU A 864 49.10 -12.30 33.49
CA LEU A 864 49.32 -11.55 34.71
C LEU A 864 50.81 -11.57 35.04
N SER A 865 51.50 -10.44 34.88
CA SER A 865 52.42 -9.90 35.88
C SER A 865 53.04 -8.59 35.37
N ASP A 866 53.28 -7.73 36.34
CA ASP A 866 54.17 -6.57 36.37
C ASP A 866 53.60 -5.19 36.01
N GLU A 867 53.85 -4.35 37.00
CA GLU A 867 53.40 -3.01 37.26
C GLU A 867 54.11 -2.05 36.33
N GLU A 868 53.34 -1.36 35.50
CA GLU A 868 53.41 0.07 35.22
C GLU A 868 52.30 0.33 34.20
N ALA A 869 51.32 1.16 34.55
CA ALA A 869 50.20 1.46 33.69
C ALA A 869 50.66 2.34 32.52
N SER A 870 51.25 1.73 31.49
CA SER A 870 51.42 2.37 30.19
C SER A 870 50.02 2.63 29.62
N GLU A 871 49.75 3.87 29.20
CA GLU A 871 48.52 4.21 28.47
C GLU A 871 48.27 3.20 27.34
N PRO A 872 47.00 2.83 27.06
CA PRO A 872 46.71 1.93 25.95
C PRO A 872 47.21 2.56 24.64
N GLU A 873 48.21 1.92 24.02
CA GLU A 873 48.76 2.29 22.72
C GLU A 873 47.62 2.47 21.69
N ARG A 874 47.30 3.72 21.34
CA ARG A 874 46.20 4.08 20.42
C ARG A 874 46.79 4.57 19.11
N VAL A 875 46.11 4.28 18.00
CA VAL A 875 46.54 4.73 16.65
C VAL A 875 45.48 5.63 16.01
N PRO A 876 45.85 6.73 15.33
CA PRO A 876 44.89 7.55 14.60
C PRO A 876 44.15 6.73 13.52
N ASN A 877 42.83 6.91 13.42
CA ASN A 877 41.98 6.36 12.37
C ASN A 877 42.00 7.26 11.13
N LEU A 878 43.19 7.65 10.68
CA LEU A 878 43.40 8.48 9.50
C LEU A 878 44.12 7.64 8.45
N SER A 879 43.63 7.64 7.20
CA SER A 879 44.30 6.91 6.13
C SER A 879 45.70 7.47 5.86
N LYS A 880 46.62 6.58 5.50
CA LYS A 880 48.02 6.96 5.26
C LYS A 880 48.14 7.93 4.10
N GLU A 881 47.33 7.72 3.07
CA GLU A 881 47.28 8.53 1.86
C GLU A 881 46.81 9.96 2.18
N PHE A 882 45.79 10.11 3.04
CA PHE A 882 45.32 11.42 3.46
C PHE A 882 46.35 12.14 4.34
N LEU A 883 46.96 11.44 5.31
CA LEU A 883 48.00 12.01 6.17
C LEU A 883 49.18 12.52 5.35
N GLN A 884 49.62 11.75 4.36
CA GLN A 884 50.69 12.15 3.45
C GLN A 884 50.31 13.40 2.66
N ALA A 885 49.09 13.47 2.11
CA ALA A 885 48.61 14.65 1.38
C ALA A 885 48.52 15.91 2.26
N VAL A 886 48.09 15.78 3.52
CA VAL A 886 48.07 16.89 4.48
C VAL A 886 49.49 17.35 4.84
N LYS A 887 50.41 16.40 5.06
CA LYS A 887 51.82 16.70 5.34
C LYS A 887 52.50 17.43 4.19
N GLU A 888 52.25 17.00 2.95
CA GLU A 888 52.74 17.67 1.74
C GLU A 888 52.18 19.09 1.61
N ALA A 889 50.90 19.29 1.91
CA ALA A 889 50.28 20.61 1.86
C ALA A 889 50.84 21.56 2.94
N LEU A 890 50.99 21.10 4.18
CA LEU A 890 51.39 21.95 5.28
C LEU A 890 52.92 22.09 5.42
N GLY A 891 53.69 21.15 4.86
CA GLY A 891 55.14 21.04 5.05
C GLY A 891 55.56 20.45 6.39
N THR A 892 54.60 20.22 7.30
CA THR A 892 54.77 19.55 8.59
C THR A 892 53.59 18.61 8.83
N GLU A 893 53.78 17.63 9.73
CA GLU A 893 52.73 16.67 10.07
C GLU A 893 51.95 17.17 11.29
N PRO A 894 50.68 17.63 11.12
CA PRO A 894 49.85 18.08 12.22
C PRO A 894 49.39 16.90 13.08
N THR A 895 48.97 17.19 14.31
CA THR A 895 48.38 16.19 15.19
C THR A 895 47.03 15.68 14.65
N ALA A 896 46.63 14.47 15.06
CA ALA A 896 45.35 13.91 14.67
C ALA A 896 44.17 14.78 15.12
N GLU A 897 44.28 15.41 16.29
CA GLU A 897 43.32 16.37 16.81
C GLU A 897 43.22 17.62 15.95
N GLU A 898 44.33 18.22 15.53
CA GLU A 898 44.32 19.40 14.65
C GLU A 898 43.62 19.12 13.32
N ILE A 899 43.88 17.94 12.73
CA ILE A 899 43.17 17.48 11.53
C ILE A 899 41.66 17.33 11.83
N PHE A 900 41.30 16.69 12.94
CA PHE A 900 39.90 16.52 13.33
C PHE A 900 39.18 17.85 13.51
N TYR A 901 39.82 18.82 14.16
CA TYR A 901 39.27 20.16 14.38
C TYR A 901 39.10 20.93 13.09
N TYR A 902 40.10 20.89 12.20
CA TYR A 902 39.98 21.47 10.86
C TYR A 902 38.77 20.91 10.09
N ILE A 903 38.63 19.57 10.05
CA ILE A 903 37.49 18.90 9.42
C ILE A 903 36.17 19.41 10.04
N TYR A 904 36.12 19.51 11.37
CA TYR A 904 34.92 19.95 12.08
C TYR A 904 34.55 21.40 11.76
N ALA A 905 35.53 22.31 11.68
CA ALA A 905 35.33 23.69 11.27
C ALA A 905 34.78 23.80 9.83
N VAL A 906 35.37 23.06 8.88
CA VAL A 906 34.88 23.03 7.49
C VAL A 906 33.43 22.56 7.44
N LEU A 907 33.08 21.49 8.17
CA LEU A 907 31.71 20.98 8.19
C LEU A 907 30.73 21.94 8.88
N TYR A 908 31.20 22.95 9.61
CA TYR A 908 30.40 24.01 10.24
C TYR A 908 30.31 25.31 9.44
N SER A 909 31.08 25.45 8.36
CA SER A 909 31.03 26.58 7.42
C SER A 909 29.67 26.70 6.69
N PRO A 910 28.89 27.77 6.90
CA PRO A 910 27.68 28.04 6.11
C PRO A 910 27.89 28.10 4.59
N SER A 911 28.96 28.73 4.08
CA SER A 911 29.22 28.78 2.63
C SER A 911 29.51 27.41 2.05
N TYR A 912 30.28 26.57 2.75
CA TYR A 912 30.50 25.17 2.35
C TYR A 912 29.17 24.41 2.21
N ARG A 913 28.33 24.49 3.24
CA ARG A 913 27.05 23.77 3.29
C ARG A 913 26.11 24.21 2.18
N ARG A 914 26.05 25.52 1.89
CA ARG A 914 25.20 26.10 0.84
C ARG A 914 25.73 25.79 -0.56
N ARG A 915 27.04 25.98 -0.80
CA ARG A 915 27.66 25.75 -2.12
C ARG A 915 27.57 24.30 -2.57
N TYR A 916 27.72 23.36 -1.63
CA TYR A 916 27.76 21.92 -1.92
C TYR A 916 26.51 21.16 -1.46
N GLU A 917 25.40 21.88 -1.24
CA GLU A 917 24.16 21.33 -0.68
C GLU A 917 23.67 20.10 -1.44
N GLU A 918 23.66 20.16 -2.78
CA GLU A 918 23.19 19.08 -3.65
C GLU A 918 24.00 17.79 -3.51
N PHE A 919 25.31 17.92 -3.27
CA PHE A 919 26.21 16.78 -3.09
C PHE A 919 26.13 16.23 -1.66
N LEU A 920 26.01 17.10 -0.67
CA LEU A 920 25.85 16.75 0.75
C LEU A 920 24.52 16.03 1.04
N LYS A 921 23.49 16.25 0.20
CA LYS A 921 22.22 15.53 0.30
C LYS A 921 22.33 14.04 -0.03
N VAL A 922 23.23 13.65 -0.94
CA VAL A 922 23.20 12.31 -1.58
C VAL A 922 24.31 11.36 -1.17
N ASP A 923 25.43 11.86 -0.67
CA ASP A 923 26.56 11.06 -0.20
C ASP A 923 27.31 11.73 0.97
N PHE A 924 28.25 11.00 1.58
CA PHE A 924 29.04 11.52 2.70
C PHE A 924 29.79 12.82 2.33
N PRO A 925 29.98 13.74 3.29
CA PRO A 925 30.69 14.99 3.05
C PRO A 925 32.13 14.75 2.59
N ARG A 926 32.66 15.69 1.80
CA ARG A 926 34.06 15.70 1.36
C ARG A 926 34.78 16.96 1.86
N VAL A 927 35.98 16.78 2.40
CA VAL A 927 36.74 17.85 3.03
C VAL A 927 37.89 18.28 2.10
N PRO A 928 38.04 19.58 1.80
CA PRO A 928 39.19 20.09 1.05
C PRO A 928 40.49 19.86 1.81
N LEU A 929 41.59 19.74 1.06
CA LEU A 929 42.92 19.83 1.66
C LEU A 929 43.25 21.29 2.01
N PRO A 930 44.09 21.53 3.03
CA PRO A 930 44.71 22.83 3.25
C PRO A 930 45.46 23.31 2.00
N SER A 931 45.45 24.61 1.74
CA SER A 931 46.30 25.20 0.69
C SER A 931 47.76 25.18 1.12
N ALA A 932 48.67 24.88 0.18
CA ALA A 932 50.11 24.84 0.43
C ALA A 932 50.78 26.22 0.53
N SER A 933 50.06 27.29 0.21
CA SER A 933 50.53 28.67 0.41
C SER A 933 50.69 29.00 1.90
N GLU A 934 51.54 29.96 2.25
CA GLU A 934 51.71 30.42 3.63
C GLU A 934 50.39 30.95 4.23
N GLU A 935 49.59 31.66 3.42
CA GLU A 935 48.22 32.05 3.79
C GLU A 935 47.35 30.81 4.06
N GLY A 936 47.46 29.77 3.23
CA GLY A 936 46.74 28.50 3.38
C GLY A 936 47.07 27.76 4.67
N LYS A 937 48.35 27.73 5.05
CA LYS A 937 48.82 27.18 6.33
C LYS A 937 48.28 27.99 7.51
N GLY A 938 48.27 29.32 7.40
CA GLY A 938 47.64 30.22 8.37
C GLY A 938 46.14 29.95 8.53
N LYS A 939 45.42 29.81 7.42
CA LYS A 939 43.99 29.45 7.39
C LYS A 939 43.75 28.08 8.04
N PHE A 940 44.57 27.06 7.76
CA PHE A 940 44.47 25.75 8.41
C PHE A 940 44.57 25.87 9.94
N LYS A 941 45.62 26.54 10.43
CA LYS A 941 45.84 26.71 11.87
C LYS A 941 44.66 27.42 12.53
N ARG A 942 44.19 28.52 11.93
CA ARG A 942 43.06 29.29 12.48
C ARG A 942 41.76 28.49 12.45
N LEU A 943 41.47 27.77 11.36
CA LEU A 943 40.30 26.89 11.28
C LEU A 943 40.38 25.72 12.26
N SER A 944 41.57 25.17 12.50
CA SER A 944 41.80 24.15 13.54
C SER A 944 41.52 24.70 14.95
N GLU A 945 41.95 25.92 15.26
CA GLU A 945 41.64 26.59 16.54
C GLU A 945 40.14 26.81 16.74
N LEU A 946 39.45 27.32 15.72
CA LEU A 946 37.98 27.51 15.74
C LEU A 946 37.25 26.17 15.81
N GLY A 947 37.74 25.16 15.11
CA GLY A 947 37.23 23.79 15.17
C GLY A 947 37.36 23.17 16.56
N LYS A 948 38.48 23.42 17.25
CA LYS A 948 38.68 23.02 18.64
C LYS A 948 37.68 23.71 19.55
N GLU A 949 37.47 25.01 19.39
CA GLU A 949 36.46 25.75 20.14
C GLU A 949 35.06 25.15 19.92
N LEU A 950 34.67 24.88 18.66
CA LEU A 950 33.41 24.20 18.35
C LEU A 950 33.31 22.83 19.00
N VAL A 951 34.37 22.01 19.00
CA VAL A 951 34.35 20.70 19.67
C VAL A 951 34.13 20.85 21.18
N GLU A 952 34.87 21.75 21.82
CA GLU A 952 34.74 22.01 23.26
C GLU A 952 33.35 22.56 23.64
N LEU A 953 32.73 23.38 22.79
CA LEU A 953 31.35 23.85 22.97
C LEU A 953 30.35 22.70 22.88
N HIS A 954 30.46 21.85 21.85
CA HIS A 954 29.51 20.75 21.61
C HIS A 954 29.68 19.59 22.61
N LEU A 955 30.86 19.42 23.20
CA LEU A 955 31.09 18.53 24.34
C LEU A 955 30.74 19.16 25.69
N LEU A 956 30.30 20.42 25.71
CA LEU A 956 30.01 21.22 26.91
C LEU A 956 31.21 21.25 27.88
N ARG A 957 32.42 21.45 27.36
CA ARG A 957 33.68 21.53 28.11
C ARG A 957 34.32 22.92 28.05
N HIS A 958 33.88 23.75 27.10
CA HIS A 958 34.44 25.08 26.91
C HIS A 958 34.32 25.95 28.18
N PRO A 959 35.39 26.65 28.62
CA PRO A 959 35.39 27.44 29.86
C PRO A 959 34.29 28.50 29.93
N SER A 960 33.89 29.08 28.79
CA SER A 960 32.81 30.09 28.75
C SER A 960 31.45 29.54 29.19
N LEU A 961 31.29 28.21 29.29
CA LEU A 961 30.06 27.54 29.72
C LEU A 961 29.99 27.34 31.25
N SER A 962 31.03 27.71 32.00
CA SER A 962 31.15 27.50 33.45
C SER A 962 31.16 28.84 34.21
N GLY A 963 30.33 28.99 35.25
CA GLY A 963 30.27 30.19 36.11
C GLY A 963 28.92 30.36 36.83
N ALA A 964 28.93 30.97 38.02
CA ALA A 964 27.72 31.29 38.78
C ALA A 964 26.91 32.36 38.03
N GLY A 965 25.85 31.91 37.33
CA GLY A 965 25.13 32.69 36.33
C GLY A 965 25.62 32.37 34.92
N ALA A 966 25.18 31.24 34.35
CA ALA A 966 25.34 30.94 32.93
C ALA A 966 24.73 32.08 32.11
N GLY A 967 25.58 33.04 31.73
CA GLY A 967 25.26 34.40 31.31
C GLY A 967 24.06 34.55 30.37
N GLY A 968 23.00 35.19 30.87
CA GLY A 968 21.87 35.68 30.08
C GLY A 968 20.60 34.84 30.17
N VAL A 969 20.70 33.53 30.41
CA VAL A 969 19.53 32.63 30.45
C VAL A 969 19.11 32.39 31.90
N GLY A 970 17.97 32.94 32.29
CA GLY A 970 17.38 32.82 33.60
C GLY A 970 16.35 31.70 33.70
N PHE A 971 16.10 31.29 34.95
CA PHE A 971 15.04 30.38 35.34
C PHE A 971 14.32 30.99 36.56
N PRO A 972 13.57 32.08 36.37
CA PRO A 972 13.21 32.98 37.48
C PRO A 972 11.95 32.56 38.26
N VAL A 973 11.10 31.71 37.69
CA VAL A 973 9.79 31.38 38.26
C VAL A 973 9.82 30.04 39.02
N SER A 974 9.50 30.09 40.31
CA SER A 974 9.31 28.89 41.15
C SER A 974 8.04 28.13 40.76
N GLY A 975 8.05 26.80 40.87
CA GLY A 975 6.93 25.94 40.48
C GLY A 975 7.28 24.45 40.52
N SER A 976 6.47 23.63 39.86
CA SER A 976 6.60 22.16 39.89
C SER A 976 7.80 21.60 39.13
N ASN A 977 8.46 22.40 38.30
CA ASN A 977 9.51 21.99 37.35
C ASN A 977 9.07 20.90 36.36
N LYS A 978 7.79 20.54 36.33
CA LYS A 978 7.26 19.51 35.45
C LYS A 978 7.12 20.03 34.02
N VAL A 979 7.62 19.27 33.06
CA VAL A 979 7.46 19.59 31.64
C VAL A 979 6.11 19.08 31.15
N GLU A 980 5.25 19.98 30.68
CA GLU A 980 3.90 19.66 30.22
C GLU A 980 3.74 19.97 28.74
N ARG A 981 4.05 21.22 28.36
CA ARG A 981 3.91 21.73 27.01
C ARG A 981 4.97 22.78 26.74
N VAL A 982 5.77 22.51 25.72
CA VAL A 982 6.83 23.42 25.26
C VAL A 982 6.23 24.47 24.33
N ARG A 983 6.43 25.76 24.63
CA ARG A 983 6.00 26.90 23.81
C ARG A 983 7.08 27.98 23.85
N TYR A 984 7.43 28.53 22.69
CA TYR A 984 8.31 29.68 22.59
C TYR A 984 7.51 30.97 22.40
N ASP A 985 7.97 32.04 23.02
CA ASP A 985 7.39 33.37 22.94
C ASP A 985 8.44 34.35 22.41
N GLU A 986 8.37 34.67 21.12
CA GLU A 986 9.37 35.48 20.42
C GLU A 986 9.44 36.92 20.96
N LYS A 987 8.32 37.50 21.41
CA LYS A 987 8.30 38.89 21.91
C LYS A 987 9.03 39.04 23.24
N THR A 988 9.06 37.98 24.04
CA THR A 988 9.66 37.99 25.37
C THR A 988 10.93 37.15 25.47
N GLU A 989 11.32 36.49 24.37
CA GLU A 989 12.45 35.55 24.29
C GLU A 989 12.37 34.44 25.36
N ARG A 990 11.15 33.95 25.63
CA ARG A 990 10.87 32.96 26.69
C ARG A 990 10.52 31.60 26.12
N VAL A 991 11.12 30.56 26.68
CA VAL A 991 10.78 29.16 26.42
C VAL A 991 9.99 28.61 27.60
N TYR A 992 8.68 28.56 27.46
CA TYR A 992 7.79 27.92 28.43
C TYR A 992 7.86 26.40 28.27
N PHE A 993 7.92 25.68 29.39
CA PHE A 993 7.80 24.22 29.43
C PHE A 993 6.57 23.73 30.20
N ASN A 994 5.89 24.64 30.92
CA ASN A 994 4.54 24.48 31.45
C ASN A 994 3.82 25.84 31.44
N LYS A 995 2.64 25.94 32.08
CA LYS A 995 1.83 27.18 32.07
C LYS A 995 2.49 28.36 32.77
N GLN A 996 3.39 28.12 33.73
CA GLN A 996 3.88 29.14 34.68
C GLN A 996 5.38 29.40 34.50
N GLN A 997 6.17 28.34 34.33
CA GLN A 997 7.62 28.39 34.33
C GLN A 997 8.21 28.38 32.91
N TYR A 998 9.34 29.08 32.77
CA TYR A 998 10.04 29.28 31.52
C TYR A 998 11.53 29.50 31.76
N PHE A 999 12.31 29.32 30.69
CA PHE A 999 13.65 29.89 30.54
C PHE A 999 13.53 31.24 29.84
N ASP A 1000 14.17 32.29 30.35
CA ASP A 1000 14.23 33.61 29.69
C ASP A 1000 15.58 33.84 29.00
N GLY A 1001 15.67 34.87 28.14
CA GLY A 1001 16.91 35.22 27.44
C GLY A 1001 17.30 34.23 26.33
N VAL A 1002 16.33 33.52 25.74
CA VAL A 1002 16.58 32.60 24.62
C VAL A 1002 16.15 33.26 23.32
N SER A 1003 17.10 33.84 22.60
CA SER A 1003 16.82 34.48 21.30
C SER A 1003 16.29 33.50 20.26
N LYS A 1004 15.50 34.00 19.30
CA LYS A 1004 14.85 33.16 18.29
C LYS A 1004 15.83 32.32 17.46
N PRO A 1005 16.95 32.86 16.95
CA PRO A 1005 17.89 32.05 16.17
C PRO A 1005 18.57 30.93 16.97
N VAL A 1006 18.66 31.06 18.30
CA VAL A 1006 19.19 30.04 19.20
C VAL A 1006 18.13 28.98 19.46
N TRP A 1007 16.89 29.42 19.72
CA TRP A 1007 15.75 28.52 19.85
C TRP A 1007 15.56 27.64 18.61
N GLU A 1008 15.62 28.24 17.41
CA GLU A 1008 15.41 27.59 16.13
C GLU A 1008 16.63 26.80 15.62
N TYR A 1009 17.77 26.85 16.33
CA TYR A 1009 18.99 26.18 15.88
C TYR A 1009 18.82 24.65 15.79
N GLN A 1010 19.26 24.09 14.67
CA GLN A 1010 19.10 22.68 14.35
C GLN A 1010 20.44 21.98 14.17
N ILE A 1011 20.52 20.76 14.71
CA ILE A 1011 21.58 19.79 14.41
C ILE A 1011 20.91 18.55 13.83
N GLY A 1012 21.18 18.29 12.56
CA GLY A 1012 20.31 17.47 11.72
C GLY A 1012 18.88 18.04 11.67
N GLY A 1013 17.87 17.18 11.68
CA GLY A 1013 16.47 17.62 11.74
C GLY A 1013 15.94 17.91 13.14
N TYR A 1014 16.80 17.95 14.17
CA TYR A 1014 16.36 18.29 15.53
C TYR A 1014 16.63 19.75 15.86
N GLN A 1015 15.56 20.48 16.12
CA GLN A 1015 15.62 21.71 16.89
C GLN A 1015 16.01 21.37 18.34
N VAL A 1016 17.29 21.53 18.66
CA VAL A 1016 17.98 20.87 19.77
C VAL A 1016 17.31 21.17 21.12
N LEU A 1017 17.06 22.44 21.41
CA LEU A 1017 16.47 22.89 22.68
C LEU A 1017 15.02 22.40 22.82
N ALA A 1018 14.23 22.51 21.75
CA ALA A 1018 12.85 22.04 21.77
C ALA A 1018 12.76 20.52 21.94
N LYS A 1019 13.66 19.78 21.28
CA LYS A 1019 13.74 18.32 21.36
C LYS A 1019 14.09 17.86 22.77
N TYR A 1020 15.06 18.50 23.42
CA TYR A 1020 15.49 18.17 24.78
C TYR A 1020 14.34 18.26 25.80
N LEU A 1021 13.53 19.33 25.73
CA LEU A 1021 12.37 19.52 26.61
C LEU A 1021 11.22 18.58 26.24
N LYS A 1022 10.91 18.42 24.96
CA LYS A 1022 9.81 17.52 24.51
C LYS A 1022 10.02 16.08 24.96
N ASP A 1023 11.26 15.61 24.97
CA ASP A 1023 11.59 14.25 25.42
C ASP A 1023 11.46 14.04 26.93
N ARG A 1024 11.37 15.12 27.70
CA ARG A 1024 11.16 15.12 29.15
C ARG A 1024 9.70 15.41 29.54
N LYS A 1025 8.77 15.43 28.58
CA LYS A 1025 7.34 15.63 28.87
C LYS A 1025 6.85 14.63 29.92
N GLY A 1026 6.24 15.14 30.98
CA GLY A 1026 5.75 14.39 32.13
C GLY A 1026 6.76 14.25 33.27
N ARG A 1027 8.05 14.57 33.07
CA ARG A 1027 9.10 14.55 34.09
C ARG A 1027 9.30 15.93 34.73
N GLU A 1028 9.82 15.94 35.93
CA GLU A 1028 10.33 17.14 36.60
C GLU A 1028 11.79 17.37 36.21
N LEU A 1029 12.13 18.62 35.89
CA LEU A 1029 13.51 18.99 35.59
C LEU A 1029 14.31 19.09 36.89
N SER A 1030 15.35 18.27 37.00
CA SER A 1030 16.34 18.40 38.07
C SER A 1030 17.19 19.66 37.89
N TRP A 1031 17.84 20.12 38.96
CA TRP A 1031 18.81 21.23 38.89
C TRP A 1031 19.89 21.00 37.82
N GLN A 1032 20.38 19.76 37.70
CA GLN A 1032 21.38 19.37 36.71
C GLN A 1032 20.84 19.49 35.28
N GLU A 1033 19.57 19.15 35.05
CA GLU A 1033 18.95 19.27 33.72
C GLU A 1033 18.62 20.71 33.35
N VAL A 1034 18.24 21.55 34.33
CA VAL A 1034 18.07 23.00 34.15
C VAL A 1034 19.41 23.62 33.77
N GLU A 1035 20.47 23.33 34.51
CA GLU A 1035 21.80 23.86 34.22
C GLU A 1035 22.36 23.32 32.90
N HIS A 1036 22.14 22.04 32.59
CA HIS A 1036 22.47 21.48 31.29
C HIS A 1036 21.78 22.24 30.15
N PHE A 1037 20.47 22.49 30.25
CA PHE A 1037 19.74 23.24 29.24
C PHE A 1037 20.34 24.65 29.03
N ARG A 1038 20.64 25.37 30.12
CA ARG A 1038 21.28 26.70 30.06
C ARG A 1038 22.64 26.67 29.38
N ARG A 1039 23.47 25.67 29.69
CA ARG A 1039 24.78 25.47 29.06
C ARG A 1039 24.66 25.17 27.57
N VAL A 1040 23.64 24.41 27.16
CA VAL A 1040 23.37 24.14 25.74
C VAL A 1040 22.93 25.41 25.00
N VAL A 1041 22.08 26.25 25.60
CA VAL A 1041 21.68 27.56 25.00
C VAL A 1041 22.93 28.39 24.71
N LYS A 1042 23.82 28.54 25.70
CA LYS A 1042 25.06 29.30 25.56
C LYS A 1042 26.05 28.67 24.56
N ALA A 1043 26.14 27.34 24.53
CA ALA A 1043 26.95 26.63 23.55
C ALA A 1043 26.46 26.91 22.12
N VAL A 1044 25.15 26.90 21.89
CA VAL A 1044 24.54 27.23 20.60
C VAL A 1044 24.77 28.69 20.23
N GLU A 1045 24.61 29.62 21.18
CA GLU A 1045 24.92 31.05 20.96
C GLU A 1045 26.35 31.26 20.49
N ARG A 1046 27.34 30.73 21.22
CA ARG A 1046 28.75 30.88 20.82
C ARG A 1046 29.06 30.12 19.53
N THR A 1047 28.43 28.95 19.30
CA THR A 1047 28.56 28.21 18.04
C THR A 1047 28.19 29.09 16.85
N ARG A 1048 27.11 29.88 16.93
CA ARG A 1048 26.72 30.78 15.84
C ARG A 1048 27.75 31.87 15.56
N VAL A 1049 28.39 32.40 16.60
CA VAL A 1049 29.48 33.39 16.45
C VAL A 1049 30.70 32.75 15.80
N VAL A 1050 31.13 31.59 16.29
CA VAL A 1050 32.28 30.85 15.74
C VAL A 1050 32.03 30.43 14.29
N GLN A 1051 30.78 30.11 13.91
CA GLN A 1051 30.44 29.88 12.50
C GLN A 1051 30.68 31.12 11.62
N GLY A 1052 30.45 32.34 12.13
CA GLY A 1052 30.80 33.58 11.44
C GLY A 1052 32.31 33.76 11.30
N GLU A 1053 33.06 33.53 12.38
CA GLU A 1053 34.53 33.59 12.38
C GLU A 1053 35.14 32.57 11.40
N VAL A 1054 34.55 31.37 11.27
CA VAL A 1054 34.95 30.36 10.27
C VAL A 1054 34.76 30.87 8.84
N GLU A 1055 33.68 31.60 8.56
CA GLU A 1055 33.44 32.16 7.22
C GLU A 1055 34.42 33.26 6.88
N GLU A 1056 34.76 34.13 7.83
CA GLU A 1056 35.75 35.20 7.63
C GLU A 1056 37.13 34.64 7.30
N VAL A 1057 37.53 33.55 7.93
CA VAL A 1057 38.84 32.91 7.69
C VAL A 1057 38.85 32.13 6.37
N LYS A 1058 37.71 31.60 5.94
CA LYS A 1058 37.60 30.78 4.74
C LYS A 1058 37.39 31.60 3.47
N GLY A 1059 36.68 32.73 3.56
CA GLY A 1059 36.62 33.75 2.51
C GLY A 1059 38.00 34.16 2.05
#